data_AF-A0A3D0N1T9-F1
#
_entry.id   AF-A0A3D0N1T9-F1
#
_cell.length_a   1.000
_cell.length_b   1.000
_cell.length_c   1.000
_cell.angle_alpha   90.00
_cell.angle_beta   90.00
_cell.angle_gamma   90.00
#
_symmetry.space_group_name_H-M   'P 1'
#
loop_
_entity.id
_entity.type
_entity.pdbx_description
1 polymer ?
#
loop_
_entity_poly.entity_id
_entity_poly.type
_entity_poly.pdbx_seq_one_letter_code
_entity_poly.pdbx_strand_id
1 'polypeptide(L)'
;MSDGHADLLALLRQPPAAYRPGVFWLLNGPLTADLIREQIAQMADRGCGGFFLHPMGESFRLGDFIRGIEPPYLSDEYLALIRVAVEEAERLGLYAWLYDEGGWPSGTAQGLVLEGHPEFRAQVLRVAGEGEVVADVAVGDRNVVFTRDATGYSVDHLNPAATARFIEVTHERYARVVGEFFGGAIPGIFTDETSVRGAVGSDQIPWTDRMFEEFEARRGFDLTPWLPALFSADALGFDPREQFSAAQIAAIRCEFSEVWTDLFEEGYFQPINRWCEEHGLIHTGHVGGEDNLPQHSRGFGHFLKTAGALHAPGVDAIWRQIFPGEASFSFPQFASSAVAQRPLRVDGGPWERMALTESFAVYGYSLTPALMRWIADFQFVRGINYLCPMALCSDTSGGHWINTLSHLGEGNPLWDGFSSLADHCAAMSAAVRASEAVADVAVYYPIEAAWAGGEALEAAWVSLREVCSALHARQVSFDFIDASTLAAAEISDGCAATAGQLYRAVVVPQAAVMPLRALEALARLREVGGRVIFCGDAPTMPAELHREEEFSAIMGGLLEASVEMDRAYAISSMGGDDPRGLGLTMTFPLDGFTSASLGPRGPQFTEREAADGACLLAPEDELGRVAELLLLVLGRYEVQLDAPEPDLVMSSRVAGDIGVHLLHNQGSAAVGPRLMLVSEQPRVVERWDTLTSTSKPIAVHDELSEPTYFTIALEGGESALITTRPDSGESTAVEKAPEPVRIGQEVRAQGIEVVRRSVITAAGDLEVLESSYVPEELPADFILRPLEETGMRDFAGTVRYSIDLYVVPTNVDDRLFLDLGEVGYIARGWLNGEELGESAWPPHRVEITGLAAPGINELVVEVTTTLANQAVREDVVQMARERGWFNAYYARTLEWMRTETRSGLIGPIQVLRELVPGKPRKPLV
;
A
#
# COMPACT_ATOMS: atom_id res chain seq x y z
N MET A 1 -5.96 25.25 -20.45
CA MET A 1 -6.41 23.99 -19.85
C MET A 1 -7.88 24.19 -19.51
N SER A 2 -8.78 23.68 -20.34
CA SER A 2 -10.23 23.84 -20.16
C SER A 2 -10.77 22.84 -19.15
N ASP A 3 -11.61 23.32 -18.24
CA ASP A 3 -12.74 22.62 -17.58
C ASP A 3 -12.50 21.33 -16.77
N GLY A 4 -11.30 21.07 -16.22
CA GLY A 4 -11.05 19.92 -15.33
C GLY A 4 -11.83 19.91 -13.99
N HIS A 5 -12.50 21.01 -13.63
CA HIS A 5 -13.17 21.15 -12.31
C HIS A 5 -14.47 20.35 -12.21
N ALA A 6 -15.15 20.12 -13.33
CA ALA A 6 -16.39 19.33 -13.37
C ALA A 6 -16.15 17.81 -13.38
N ASP A 7 -14.88 17.38 -13.52
CA ASP A 7 -14.51 15.99 -13.79
C ASP A 7 -14.34 15.17 -12.49
N LEU A 8 -13.63 15.67 -11.47
CA LEU A 8 -13.41 14.90 -10.22
C LEU A 8 -14.70 14.55 -9.48
N LEU A 9 -15.59 15.53 -9.23
CA LEU A 9 -16.82 15.26 -8.47
C LEU A 9 -17.77 14.35 -9.26
N ALA A 10 -17.76 14.42 -10.59
CA ALA A 10 -18.51 13.49 -11.44
C ALA A 10 -17.90 12.09 -11.37
N LEU A 11 -16.58 11.99 -11.44
CA LEU A 11 -15.83 10.75 -11.29
C LEU A 11 -16.07 10.08 -9.93
N LEU A 12 -16.07 10.85 -8.84
CA LEU A 12 -16.35 10.33 -7.49
C LEU A 12 -17.78 9.83 -7.33
N ARG A 13 -18.76 10.46 -8.01
CA ARG A 13 -20.17 10.01 -7.99
C ARG A 13 -20.38 8.72 -8.78
N GLN A 14 -19.55 8.48 -9.79
CA GLN A 14 -19.66 7.30 -10.64
C GLN A 14 -18.29 6.85 -11.15
N PRO A 15 -17.46 6.22 -10.30
CA PRO A 15 -16.14 5.75 -10.72
C PRO A 15 -16.27 4.66 -11.80
N PRO A 16 -15.63 4.81 -12.98
CA PRO A 16 -15.68 3.80 -14.03
C PRO A 16 -14.78 2.60 -13.70
N ALA A 17 -14.90 1.52 -14.50
CA ALA A 17 -14.18 0.26 -14.30
C ALA A 17 -12.66 0.42 -14.09
N ALA A 18 -12.03 1.42 -14.72
CA ALA A 18 -10.59 1.62 -14.57
C ALA A 18 -10.15 2.00 -13.16
N TYR A 19 -11.05 2.50 -12.30
CA TYR A 19 -10.76 2.86 -10.90
C TYR A 19 -11.17 1.74 -9.93
N ARG A 20 -11.91 0.73 -10.41
CA ARG A 20 -12.30 -0.43 -9.63
C ARG A 20 -11.13 -1.43 -9.55
N PRO A 21 -11.04 -2.22 -8.46
CA PRO A 21 -9.95 -3.17 -8.29
C PRO A 21 -9.88 -4.20 -9.42
N GLY A 22 -8.66 -4.62 -9.75
CA GLY A 22 -8.39 -5.71 -10.70
C GLY A 22 -7.93 -6.97 -9.95
N VAL A 23 -8.72 -8.03 -9.96
CA VAL A 23 -8.38 -9.25 -9.18
C VAL A 23 -7.28 -10.05 -9.89
N PHE A 24 -6.31 -10.57 -9.14
CA PHE A 24 -5.38 -11.57 -9.66
C PHE A 24 -6.11 -12.89 -9.88
N TRP A 25 -6.26 -13.26 -11.15
CA TRP A 25 -6.95 -14.48 -11.54
C TRP A 25 -5.93 -15.55 -11.88
N LEU A 26 -5.67 -16.43 -10.92
CA LEU A 26 -4.82 -17.60 -11.07
C LEU A 26 -5.49 -18.57 -12.03
N LEU A 27 -4.93 -18.67 -13.23
CA LEU A 27 -5.36 -19.61 -14.24
C LEU A 27 -4.67 -20.95 -13.96
N ASN A 28 -5.36 -21.82 -13.24
CA ASN A 28 -4.91 -23.13 -12.80
C ASN A 28 -5.89 -24.24 -13.20
N GLY A 29 -5.38 -25.46 -13.40
CA GLY A 29 -6.21 -26.58 -13.83
C GLY A 29 -6.78 -26.41 -15.25
N PRO A 30 -7.83 -27.18 -15.61
CA PRO A 30 -8.41 -27.19 -16.95
C PRO A 30 -9.23 -25.92 -17.20
N LEU A 31 -8.84 -25.18 -18.23
CA LEU A 31 -9.53 -24.00 -18.68
C LEU A 31 -10.45 -24.33 -19.85
N THR A 32 -11.64 -23.72 -19.82
CA THR A 32 -12.60 -23.77 -20.92
C THR A 32 -13.14 -22.37 -21.19
N ALA A 33 -13.62 -22.15 -22.41
CA ALA A 33 -14.24 -20.88 -22.76
C ALA A 33 -15.46 -20.56 -21.88
N ASP A 34 -16.24 -21.57 -21.50
CA ASP A 34 -17.43 -21.40 -20.66
C ASP A 34 -17.05 -20.98 -19.23
N LEU A 35 -16.08 -21.67 -18.62
CA LEU A 35 -15.54 -21.30 -17.30
C LEU A 35 -15.00 -19.87 -17.29
N ILE A 36 -14.24 -19.50 -18.33
CA ILE A 36 -13.67 -18.16 -18.45
C ILE A 36 -14.78 -17.10 -18.50
N ARG A 37 -15.80 -17.30 -19.33
CA ARG A 37 -16.91 -16.35 -19.44
C ARG A 37 -17.72 -16.25 -18.15
N GLU A 38 -17.95 -17.38 -17.48
CA GLU A 38 -18.66 -17.44 -16.21
C GLU A 38 -17.92 -16.64 -15.13
N GLN A 39 -16.62 -16.91 -14.91
CA GLN A 39 -15.88 -16.22 -13.85
C GLN A 39 -15.69 -14.73 -14.13
N ILE A 40 -15.51 -14.32 -15.38
CA ILE A 40 -15.46 -12.90 -15.75
C ILE A 40 -16.82 -12.22 -15.46
N ALA A 41 -17.94 -12.89 -15.76
CA ALA A 41 -19.27 -12.38 -15.41
C ALA A 41 -19.47 -12.27 -13.88
N GLN A 42 -18.98 -13.24 -13.10
CA GLN A 42 -18.99 -13.17 -11.65
C GLN A 42 -18.15 -11.99 -11.11
N MET A 43 -16.95 -11.75 -11.67
CA MET A 43 -16.13 -10.59 -11.30
C MET A 43 -16.86 -9.27 -11.58
N ALA A 44 -17.53 -9.17 -12.73
CA ALA A 44 -18.33 -8.00 -13.11
C ALA A 44 -19.48 -7.77 -12.10
N ASP A 45 -20.21 -8.83 -11.74
CA ASP A 45 -21.31 -8.79 -10.76
C ASP A 45 -20.83 -8.36 -9.36
N ARG A 46 -19.60 -8.74 -8.98
CA ARG A 46 -18.97 -8.28 -7.74
C ARG A 46 -18.27 -6.93 -7.82
N GLY A 47 -18.46 -6.19 -8.92
CA GLY A 47 -17.98 -4.82 -9.05
C GLY A 47 -16.48 -4.69 -9.34
N CYS A 48 -15.81 -5.75 -9.79
CA CYS A 48 -14.42 -5.67 -10.26
C CYS A 48 -14.32 -4.80 -11.51
N GLY A 49 -13.21 -4.08 -11.66
CA GLY A 49 -12.92 -3.28 -12.86
C GLY A 49 -12.25 -4.06 -13.98
N GLY A 50 -11.70 -5.20 -13.63
CA GLY A 50 -10.87 -6.02 -14.51
C GLY A 50 -10.20 -7.13 -13.73
N PHE A 51 -9.20 -7.73 -14.35
CA PHE A 51 -8.43 -8.83 -13.77
C PHE A 51 -7.04 -8.91 -14.40
N PHE A 52 -6.11 -9.50 -13.64
CA PHE A 52 -4.79 -9.89 -14.12
C PHE A 52 -4.83 -11.37 -14.47
N LEU A 53 -4.62 -11.69 -15.75
CA LEU A 53 -4.58 -13.07 -16.24
C LEU A 53 -3.28 -13.71 -15.76
N HIS A 54 -3.30 -14.39 -14.61
CA HIS A 54 -2.10 -14.90 -13.97
C HIS A 54 -1.94 -16.41 -14.20
N PRO A 55 -1.21 -16.85 -15.26
CA PRO A 55 -1.14 -18.26 -15.60
C PRO A 55 -0.23 -19.02 -14.64
N MET A 56 -0.80 -20.04 -13.98
CA MET A 56 -0.05 -20.96 -13.14
C MET A 56 0.55 -22.04 -14.02
N GLY A 57 1.73 -21.75 -14.57
CA GLY A 57 2.43 -22.61 -15.53
C GLY A 57 2.39 -24.10 -15.20
N GLU A 58 2.36 -24.96 -16.22
CA GLU A 58 2.23 -26.42 -16.05
C GLU A 58 3.35 -27.04 -15.22
N SER A 59 4.51 -26.38 -15.13
CA SER A 59 5.66 -26.79 -14.31
C SER A 59 5.90 -25.88 -13.11
N PHE A 60 5.04 -24.89 -12.89
CA PHE A 60 5.23 -23.87 -11.88
C PHE A 60 5.04 -24.44 -10.47
N ARG A 61 6.13 -24.48 -9.70
CA ARG A 61 6.16 -24.84 -8.27
C ARG A 61 5.23 -26.01 -7.90
N LEU A 62 5.30 -27.14 -8.61
CA LEU A 62 4.41 -28.31 -8.41
C LEU A 62 4.39 -28.89 -6.97
N GLY A 63 5.36 -28.54 -6.12
CA GLY A 63 5.36 -28.88 -4.70
C GLY A 63 4.57 -27.91 -3.81
N ASP A 64 4.40 -26.66 -4.25
CA ASP A 64 3.70 -25.59 -3.52
C ASP A 64 2.35 -25.22 -4.18
N PHE A 65 2.19 -25.42 -5.49
CA PHE A 65 1.02 -25.14 -6.32
C PHE A 65 0.75 -26.34 -7.24
N ILE A 66 -0.26 -27.14 -6.92
CA ILE A 66 -0.20 -28.58 -7.26
C ILE A 66 -0.95 -28.92 -8.56
N ARG A 67 -1.67 -27.96 -9.16
CA ARG A 67 -2.25 -28.13 -10.49
C ARG A 67 -1.92 -26.95 -11.39
N GLY A 68 -0.89 -27.14 -12.21
CA GLY A 68 -0.59 -26.22 -13.30
C GLY A 68 -1.73 -26.14 -14.31
N ILE A 69 -1.65 -25.12 -15.15
CA ILE A 69 -2.64 -24.76 -16.17
C ILE A 69 -2.74 -25.84 -17.26
N GLU A 70 -3.96 -26.08 -17.73
CA GLU A 70 -4.25 -26.91 -18.91
C GLU A 70 -5.24 -26.16 -19.81
N PRO A 71 -4.91 -25.86 -21.08
CA PRO A 71 -3.72 -26.27 -21.84
C PRO A 71 -2.43 -25.53 -21.41
N PRO A 72 -1.23 -26.05 -21.79
CA PRO A 72 0.06 -25.49 -21.38
C PRO A 72 0.25 -24.01 -21.71
N TYR A 73 1.03 -23.30 -20.89
CA TYR A 73 1.33 -21.88 -21.05
C TYR A 73 1.92 -21.58 -22.45
N LEU A 74 1.43 -20.50 -23.09
CA LEU A 74 1.82 -20.06 -24.44
C LEU A 74 1.61 -21.07 -25.59
N SER A 75 0.89 -22.17 -25.34
CA SER A 75 0.36 -23.01 -26.41
C SER A 75 -0.69 -22.26 -27.24
N ASP A 76 -0.92 -22.70 -28.48
CA ASP A 76 -1.93 -22.07 -29.34
C ASP A 76 -3.35 -22.18 -28.75
N GLU A 77 -3.63 -23.27 -28.02
CA GLU A 77 -4.91 -23.46 -27.31
C GLU A 77 -5.04 -22.49 -26.11
N TYR A 78 -3.97 -22.30 -25.33
CA TYR A 78 -3.94 -21.30 -24.25
C TYR A 78 -4.19 -19.90 -24.80
N LEU A 79 -3.45 -19.50 -25.85
CA LEU A 79 -3.58 -18.17 -26.46
C LEU A 79 -5.00 -17.94 -27.04
N ALA A 80 -5.65 -18.98 -27.56
CA ALA A 80 -7.04 -18.91 -27.99
C ALA A 80 -8.01 -18.65 -26.81
N LEU A 81 -7.74 -19.23 -25.64
CA LEU A 81 -8.52 -18.97 -24.42
C LEU A 81 -8.26 -17.57 -23.84
N ILE A 82 -7.03 -17.05 -23.94
CA ILE A 82 -6.73 -15.65 -23.59
C ILE A 82 -7.53 -14.69 -24.46
N ARG A 83 -7.64 -14.94 -25.77
CA ARG A 83 -8.53 -14.17 -26.64
C ARG A 83 -9.99 -14.20 -26.15
N VAL A 84 -10.50 -15.38 -25.74
CA VAL A 84 -11.86 -15.48 -25.17
C VAL A 84 -12.04 -14.60 -23.94
N ALA A 85 -11.05 -14.56 -23.05
CA ALA A 85 -11.09 -13.71 -21.85
C ALA A 85 -11.11 -12.22 -22.21
N VAL A 86 -10.28 -11.80 -23.18
CA VAL A 86 -10.20 -10.41 -23.64
C VAL A 86 -11.49 -9.96 -24.33
N GLU A 87 -12.05 -10.80 -25.21
CA GLU A 87 -13.33 -10.53 -25.88
C GLU A 87 -14.48 -10.40 -24.88
N GLU A 88 -14.48 -11.22 -23.82
CA GLU A 88 -15.49 -11.14 -22.77
C GLU A 88 -15.32 -9.90 -21.89
N ALA A 89 -14.08 -9.52 -21.57
CA ALA A 89 -13.78 -8.27 -20.87
C ALA A 89 -14.27 -7.06 -21.67
N GLU A 90 -13.98 -6.98 -22.96
CA GLU A 90 -14.48 -5.92 -23.84
C GLU A 90 -16.02 -5.89 -23.86
N ARG A 91 -16.67 -7.05 -23.98
CA ARG A 91 -18.14 -7.18 -23.99
C ARG A 91 -18.79 -6.64 -22.72
N LEU A 92 -18.13 -6.79 -21.57
CA LEU A 92 -18.62 -6.34 -20.26
C LEU A 92 -18.08 -4.98 -19.83
N GLY A 93 -17.18 -4.36 -20.59
CA GLY A 93 -16.53 -3.09 -20.24
C GLY A 93 -15.52 -3.21 -19.10
N LEU A 94 -14.87 -4.37 -18.99
CA LEU A 94 -13.78 -4.65 -18.04
C LEU A 94 -12.42 -4.59 -18.74
N TYR A 95 -11.34 -4.63 -17.94
CA TYR A 95 -9.97 -4.65 -18.42
C TYR A 95 -9.27 -5.98 -18.13
N ALA A 96 -8.62 -6.54 -19.15
CA ALA A 96 -7.83 -7.77 -19.06
C ALA A 96 -6.33 -7.42 -19.10
N TRP A 97 -5.70 -7.34 -17.94
CA TRP A 97 -4.25 -7.15 -17.84
C TRP A 97 -3.53 -8.45 -18.21
N LEU A 98 -2.60 -8.35 -19.15
CA LEU A 98 -1.76 -9.47 -19.51
C LEU A 98 -0.65 -9.63 -18.48
N TYR A 99 -0.27 -10.88 -18.23
CA TYR A 99 0.82 -11.23 -17.33
C TYR A 99 1.90 -11.91 -18.16
N ASP A 100 3.15 -11.48 -18.01
CA ASP A 100 4.25 -11.82 -18.93
C ASP A 100 4.97 -13.15 -18.61
N GLU A 101 4.57 -13.84 -17.55
CA GLU A 101 5.21 -15.05 -17.06
C GLU A 101 4.21 -16.18 -16.73
N GLY A 102 4.65 -17.43 -16.83
CA GLY A 102 3.92 -18.63 -16.39
C GLY A 102 4.15 -18.91 -14.90
N GLY A 103 3.69 -18.02 -14.04
CA GLY A 103 3.97 -17.97 -12.60
C GLY A 103 4.88 -16.78 -12.28
N TRP A 104 5.75 -16.89 -11.29
CA TRP A 104 6.71 -15.82 -10.93
C TRP A 104 8.04 -16.39 -10.41
N PRO A 105 9.18 -15.70 -10.57
CA PRO A 105 9.33 -14.33 -11.07
C PRO A 105 9.37 -14.24 -12.61
N SER A 106 9.02 -13.06 -13.14
CA SER A 106 9.05 -12.74 -14.56
C SER A 106 10.45 -12.75 -15.18
N GLY A 107 10.48 -12.84 -16.51
CA GLY A 107 11.69 -12.81 -17.31
C GLY A 107 12.27 -14.18 -17.67
N THR A 108 11.61 -15.28 -17.30
CA THR A 108 12.06 -16.65 -17.61
C THR A 108 11.22 -17.35 -18.66
N ALA A 109 9.92 -17.00 -18.77
CA ALA A 109 8.91 -17.65 -19.58
C ALA A 109 8.86 -19.17 -19.34
N GLN A 110 8.81 -19.61 -18.07
CA GLN A 110 8.99 -21.00 -17.65
C GLN A 110 10.22 -21.70 -18.25
N GLY A 111 11.32 -20.96 -18.44
CA GLY A 111 12.57 -21.46 -18.98
C GLY A 111 12.70 -21.39 -20.50
N LEU A 112 11.67 -20.95 -21.24
CA LEU A 112 11.73 -20.77 -22.71
C LEU A 112 12.80 -19.76 -23.15
N VAL A 113 13.17 -18.82 -22.28
CA VAL A 113 14.27 -17.88 -22.55
C VAL A 113 15.61 -18.60 -22.66
N LEU A 114 15.83 -19.65 -21.87
CA LEU A 114 17.09 -20.41 -21.84
C LEU A 114 17.13 -21.55 -22.86
N GLU A 115 16.00 -21.90 -23.48
CA GLU A 115 15.93 -23.00 -24.44
C GLU A 115 16.78 -22.70 -25.68
N GLY A 116 17.86 -23.46 -25.87
CA GLY A 116 18.84 -23.24 -26.94
C GLY A 116 19.79 -22.06 -26.71
N HIS A 117 19.67 -21.35 -25.58
CA HIS A 117 20.43 -20.13 -25.26
C HIS A 117 21.04 -20.19 -23.84
N PRO A 118 22.00 -21.11 -23.58
CA PRO A 118 22.65 -21.21 -22.27
C PRO A 118 23.42 -19.94 -21.87
N GLU A 119 23.80 -19.08 -22.83
CA GLU A 119 24.44 -17.79 -22.63
C GLU A 119 23.56 -16.74 -21.91
N PHE A 120 22.24 -16.93 -21.86
CA PHE A 120 21.31 -16.05 -21.15
C PHE A 120 21.09 -16.45 -19.68
N ARG A 121 21.80 -17.47 -19.19
CA ARG A 121 21.67 -17.94 -17.82
C ARG A 121 22.29 -16.95 -16.86
N ALA A 122 21.58 -16.61 -15.78
CA ALA A 122 22.07 -15.73 -14.73
C ALA A 122 23.38 -16.26 -14.13
N GLN A 123 24.29 -15.35 -13.85
CA GLN A 123 25.60 -15.64 -13.28
C GLN A 123 25.77 -14.90 -11.95
N VAL A 124 26.59 -15.45 -11.07
CA VAL A 124 27.06 -14.78 -9.85
C VAL A 124 28.58 -14.88 -9.76
N LEU A 125 29.21 -13.87 -9.17
CA LEU A 125 30.62 -13.95 -8.82
C LEU A 125 30.77 -14.63 -7.45
N ARG A 126 31.69 -15.57 -7.33
CA ARG A 126 32.03 -16.28 -6.09
C ARG A 126 33.53 -16.25 -5.81
N VAL A 127 33.89 -16.48 -4.54
CA VAL A 127 35.27 -16.76 -4.13
C VAL A 127 35.52 -18.27 -4.30
N ALA A 128 36.48 -18.62 -5.15
CA ALA A 128 36.90 -20.01 -5.43
C ALA A 128 35.72 -20.98 -5.67
N GLY A 129 34.73 -20.56 -6.47
CA GLY A 129 33.60 -21.39 -6.87
C GLY A 129 33.96 -22.49 -7.87
N GLU A 130 32.94 -23.13 -8.42
CA GLU A 130 33.10 -24.24 -9.38
C GLU A 130 33.14 -23.78 -10.83
N GLY A 131 32.81 -22.51 -11.06
CA GLY A 131 32.74 -21.89 -12.37
C GLY A 131 34.09 -21.47 -12.97
N GLU A 132 34.04 -20.58 -13.96
CA GLU A 132 35.24 -20.14 -14.67
C GLU A 132 35.95 -19.03 -13.91
N VAL A 133 37.29 -19.12 -13.80
CA VAL A 133 38.12 -18.08 -13.17
C VAL A 133 38.03 -16.79 -13.98
N VAL A 134 37.56 -15.72 -13.33
CA VAL A 134 37.48 -14.38 -13.94
C VAL A 134 38.58 -13.44 -13.44
N ALA A 135 39.09 -13.65 -12.22
CA ALA A 135 40.18 -12.85 -11.67
C ALA A 135 40.97 -13.62 -10.60
N ASP A 136 42.25 -13.27 -10.45
CA ASP A 136 43.11 -13.69 -9.35
C ASP A 136 43.73 -12.44 -8.74
N VAL A 137 43.40 -12.14 -7.48
CA VAL A 137 43.74 -10.88 -6.81
C VAL A 137 44.61 -11.15 -5.61
N ALA A 138 45.77 -10.49 -5.56
CA ALA A 138 46.65 -10.55 -4.40
C ALA A 138 46.11 -9.68 -3.25
N VAL A 139 45.91 -10.29 -2.08
CA VAL A 139 45.47 -9.64 -0.84
C VAL A 139 46.49 -9.93 0.26
N GLY A 140 47.39 -8.99 0.51
CA GLY A 140 48.53 -9.21 1.40
C GLY A 140 49.47 -10.29 0.88
N ASP A 141 49.59 -11.40 1.60
CA ASP A 141 50.37 -12.59 1.22
C ASP A 141 49.52 -13.70 0.58
N ARG A 142 48.23 -13.43 0.34
CA ARG A 142 47.23 -14.39 -0.17
C ARG A 142 46.90 -14.07 -1.62
N ASN A 143 46.47 -15.10 -2.33
CA ASN A 143 45.83 -14.95 -3.64
C ASN A 143 44.37 -15.40 -3.51
N VAL A 144 43.45 -14.53 -3.90
CA VAL A 144 42.02 -14.78 -3.88
C VAL A 144 41.55 -14.95 -5.33
N VAL A 145 41.09 -16.16 -5.64
CA VAL A 145 40.56 -16.50 -6.97
C VAL A 145 39.07 -16.23 -6.99
N PHE A 146 38.60 -15.47 -7.96
CA PHE A 146 37.19 -15.21 -8.20
C PHE A 146 36.72 -15.97 -9.43
N THR A 147 35.55 -16.59 -9.32
CA THR A 147 34.92 -17.37 -10.38
C THR A 147 33.56 -16.80 -10.74
N ARG A 148 33.18 -16.86 -12.02
CA ARG A 148 31.78 -16.70 -12.43
C ARG A 148 31.10 -18.05 -12.41
N ASP A 149 29.99 -18.14 -11.69
CA ASP A 149 29.24 -19.37 -11.49
C ASP A 149 27.85 -19.18 -12.06
N ALA A 150 27.47 -20.07 -12.99
CA ALA A 150 26.13 -20.09 -13.52
C ALA A 150 25.13 -20.49 -12.43
N THR A 151 24.04 -19.75 -12.31
CA THR A 151 22.93 -20.07 -11.41
C THR A 151 21.96 -21.05 -12.08
N GLY A 152 21.06 -21.67 -11.31
CA GLY A 152 20.19 -22.76 -11.76
C GLY A 152 19.35 -22.46 -13.02
N TYR A 153 18.08 -22.13 -12.85
CA TYR A 153 17.15 -21.84 -13.97
C TYR A 153 16.90 -20.35 -14.18
N SER A 154 17.62 -19.47 -13.47
CA SER A 154 17.46 -18.02 -13.55
C SER A 154 18.10 -17.44 -14.82
N VAL A 155 17.54 -16.33 -15.29
CA VAL A 155 17.96 -15.59 -16.50
C VAL A 155 18.80 -14.37 -16.11
N ASP A 156 19.83 -14.07 -16.90
CA ASP A 156 20.67 -12.88 -16.72
C ASP A 156 19.92 -11.62 -17.16
N HIS A 157 19.22 -10.98 -16.22
CA HIS A 157 18.50 -9.73 -16.47
C HIS A 157 19.42 -8.51 -16.63
N LEU A 158 20.74 -8.64 -16.44
CA LEU A 158 21.73 -7.61 -16.78
C LEU A 158 22.13 -7.68 -18.27
N ASN A 159 21.68 -8.73 -18.97
CA ASN A 159 21.91 -8.94 -20.39
C ASN A 159 20.65 -8.58 -21.21
N PRO A 160 20.64 -7.44 -21.95
CA PRO A 160 19.47 -7.03 -22.73
C PRO A 160 19.10 -8.03 -23.84
N ALA A 161 20.01 -8.89 -24.29
CA ALA A 161 19.69 -9.93 -25.26
C ALA A 161 18.79 -11.03 -24.67
N ALA A 162 18.92 -11.31 -23.37
CA ALA A 162 18.05 -12.24 -22.67
C ALA A 162 16.62 -11.69 -22.58
N THR A 163 16.47 -10.40 -22.26
CA THR A 163 15.18 -9.70 -22.25
C THR A 163 14.56 -9.60 -23.64
N ALA A 164 15.36 -9.36 -24.69
CA ALA A 164 14.88 -9.38 -26.06
C ALA A 164 14.29 -10.75 -26.43
N ARG A 165 14.92 -11.84 -25.99
CA ARG A 165 14.39 -13.19 -26.12
C ARG A 165 13.11 -13.39 -25.32
N PHE A 166 13.03 -12.86 -24.10
CA PHE A 166 11.81 -12.88 -23.29
C PHE A 166 10.62 -12.22 -24.01
N ILE A 167 10.81 -11.01 -24.54
CA ILE A 167 9.81 -10.30 -25.36
C ILE A 167 9.39 -11.15 -26.58
N GLU A 168 10.34 -11.77 -27.28
CA GLU A 168 10.07 -12.62 -28.45
C GLU A 168 9.19 -13.83 -28.12
N VAL A 169 9.44 -14.50 -26.99
CA VAL A 169 8.70 -15.72 -26.63
C VAL A 169 7.39 -15.45 -25.91
N THR A 170 7.22 -14.28 -25.28
CA THR A 170 5.99 -13.93 -24.53
C THR A 170 5.21 -12.81 -25.21
N HIS A 171 5.69 -11.58 -25.16
CA HIS A 171 5.00 -10.36 -25.59
C HIS A 171 4.57 -10.42 -27.07
N GLU A 172 5.48 -10.85 -27.95
CA GLU A 172 5.20 -11.03 -29.38
C GLU A 172 4.17 -12.12 -29.67
N ARG A 173 4.07 -13.14 -28.80
CA ARG A 173 3.03 -14.19 -28.91
C ARG A 173 1.66 -13.64 -28.55
N TYR A 174 1.56 -12.83 -27.49
CA TYR A 174 0.33 -12.11 -27.16
C TYR A 174 -0.06 -11.14 -28.26
N ALA A 175 0.86 -10.30 -28.75
CA ALA A 175 0.57 -9.32 -29.80
C ALA A 175 -0.01 -9.94 -31.08
N ARG A 176 0.47 -11.13 -31.48
CA ARG A 176 -0.08 -11.87 -32.63
C ARG A 176 -1.52 -12.31 -32.46
N VAL A 177 -1.96 -12.56 -31.22
CA VAL A 177 -3.25 -13.18 -30.93
C VAL A 177 -4.25 -12.20 -30.34
N VAL A 178 -3.84 -11.13 -29.68
CA VAL A 178 -4.76 -10.14 -29.07
C VAL A 178 -4.32 -8.69 -29.27
N GLY A 179 -3.34 -8.44 -30.15
CA GLY A 179 -2.77 -7.10 -30.36
C GLY A 179 -3.78 -6.05 -30.85
N GLU A 180 -4.89 -6.46 -31.46
CA GLU A 180 -5.96 -5.55 -31.85
C GLU A 180 -6.73 -4.93 -30.66
N PHE A 181 -6.58 -5.49 -29.46
CA PHE A 181 -7.21 -5.00 -28.22
C PHE A 181 -6.28 -4.12 -27.37
N PHE A 182 -5.02 -3.95 -27.78
CA PHE A 182 -4.04 -3.15 -27.06
C PHE A 182 -4.44 -1.67 -26.96
N GLY A 183 -4.29 -1.09 -25.78
CA GLY A 183 -4.73 0.26 -25.43
C GLY A 183 -6.25 0.39 -25.22
N GLY A 184 -7.02 -0.68 -25.46
CA GLY A 184 -8.45 -0.77 -25.22
C GLY A 184 -8.75 -1.70 -24.04
N ALA A 185 -9.35 -2.86 -24.32
CA ALA A 185 -9.66 -3.87 -23.31
C ALA A 185 -8.39 -4.46 -22.65
N ILE A 186 -7.23 -4.35 -23.30
CA ILE A 186 -5.92 -4.67 -22.72
C ILE A 186 -5.18 -3.36 -22.47
N PRO A 187 -5.14 -2.85 -21.22
CA PRO A 187 -4.46 -1.61 -20.90
C PRO A 187 -2.94 -1.78 -20.81
N GLY A 188 -2.44 -2.97 -20.48
CA GLY A 188 -1.02 -3.18 -20.25
C GLY A 188 -0.62 -4.60 -19.91
N ILE A 189 0.68 -4.73 -19.61
CA ILE A 189 1.37 -5.96 -19.21
C ILE A 189 1.93 -5.80 -17.81
N PHE A 190 1.77 -6.84 -17.00
CA PHE A 190 2.26 -6.96 -15.64
C PHE A 190 3.54 -7.82 -15.59
N THR A 191 4.60 -7.28 -15.00
CA THR A 191 5.85 -7.96 -14.62
C THR A 191 5.84 -8.22 -13.11
N ASP A 192 6.22 -9.43 -12.68
CA ASP A 192 6.18 -9.84 -11.28
C ASP A 192 7.54 -10.27 -10.72
N GLU A 193 7.86 -9.82 -9.51
CA GLU A 193 9.01 -10.20 -8.67
C GLU A 193 10.36 -10.39 -9.40
N THR A 194 10.60 -9.67 -10.50
CA THR A 194 11.83 -9.85 -11.31
C THR A 194 13.05 -9.51 -10.47
N SER A 195 14.07 -10.37 -10.50
CA SER A 195 15.23 -10.25 -9.61
C SER A 195 16.55 -10.72 -10.23
N VAL A 196 17.61 -10.00 -9.89
CA VAL A 196 19.01 -10.34 -10.14
C VAL A 196 19.55 -11.16 -8.97
N ARG A 197 20.25 -12.26 -9.26
CA ARG A 197 20.82 -13.14 -8.25
C ARG A 197 22.06 -12.53 -7.58
N GLY A 198 22.22 -12.83 -6.30
CA GLY A 198 23.34 -12.33 -5.50
C GLY A 198 23.02 -11.05 -4.74
N ALA A 199 23.94 -10.68 -3.85
CA ALA A 199 23.89 -9.43 -3.09
C ALA A 199 25.33 -9.01 -2.74
N VAL A 200 25.60 -7.72 -2.82
CA VAL A 200 26.87 -7.17 -2.32
C VAL A 200 26.98 -7.40 -0.81
N GLY A 201 28.17 -7.75 -0.33
CA GLY A 201 28.42 -8.14 1.05
C GLY A 201 27.96 -9.56 1.39
N SER A 202 27.76 -10.43 0.40
CA SER A 202 27.41 -11.85 0.58
C SER A 202 28.48 -12.79 -0.01
N ASP A 203 28.17 -14.08 -0.17
CA ASP A 203 28.99 -15.08 -0.85
C ASP A 203 28.78 -15.12 -2.37
N GLN A 204 27.79 -14.38 -2.87
CA GLN A 204 27.38 -14.34 -4.28
C GLN A 204 27.12 -12.91 -4.70
N ILE A 205 27.90 -12.39 -5.63
CA ILE A 205 27.72 -11.01 -6.12
C ILE A 205 26.97 -11.03 -7.46
N PRO A 206 26.01 -10.11 -7.68
CA PRO A 206 25.38 -9.93 -9.00
C PRO A 206 26.42 -9.82 -10.11
N TRP A 207 26.28 -10.58 -11.20
CA TRP A 207 27.31 -10.63 -12.23
C TRP A 207 26.77 -10.87 -13.62
N THR A 208 27.48 -10.33 -14.61
CA THR A 208 27.31 -10.62 -16.05
C THR A 208 28.67 -10.56 -16.74
N ASP A 209 28.81 -11.17 -17.91
CA ASP A 209 30.08 -11.23 -18.64
C ASP A 209 30.63 -9.85 -19.03
N ARG A 210 29.74 -8.84 -19.10
CA ARG A 210 30.10 -7.46 -19.44
C ARG A 210 30.49 -6.60 -18.23
N MET A 211 30.47 -7.15 -17.01
CA MET A 211 30.59 -6.36 -15.78
C MET A 211 31.87 -5.52 -15.70
N PHE A 212 33.03 -6.08 -16.07
CA PHE A 212 34.29 -5.31 -16.05
C PHE A 212 34.28 -4.14 -17.04
N GLU A 213 33.82 -4.37 -18.27
CA GLU A 213 33.74 -3.35 -19.30
C GLU A 213 32.74 -2.24 -18.93
N GLU A 214 31.54 -2.62 -18.48
CA GLU A 214 30.50 -1.68 -18.07
C GLU A 214 30.92 -0.88 -16.84
N PHE A 215 31.57 -1.51 -15.87
CA PHE A 215 32.07 -0.82 -14.68
C PHE A 215 33.17 0.18 -15.05
N GLU A 216 34.19 -0.24 -15.81
CA GLU A 216 35.27 0.66 -16.22
C GLU A 216 34.74 1.81 -17.09
N ALA A 217 33.80 1.55 -17.99
CA ALA A 217 33.19 2.57 -18.84
C ALA A 217 32.40 3.63 -18.03
N ARG A 218 31.69 3.21 -16.97
CA ARG A 218 30.83 4.10 -16.16
C ARG A 218 31.59 4.78 -15.02
N ARG A 219 32.58 4.12 -14.43
CA ARG A 219 33.33 4.60 -13.24
C ARG A 219 34.74 5.12 -13.58
N GLY A 220 35.30 4.73 -14.72
CA GLY A 220 36.60 5.21 -15.20
C GLY A 220 37.80 4.54 -14.54
N PHE A 221 37.63 3.41 -13.85
CA PHE A 221 38.73 2.64 -13.28
C PHE A 221 38.43 1.13 -13.24
N ASP A 222 39.49 0.33 -13.09
CA ASP A 222 39.43 -1.14 -13.05
C ASP A 222 38.85 -1.65 -11.72
N LEU A 223 37.80 -2.48 -11.80
CA LEU A 223 37.15 -3.12 -10.66
C LEU A 223 38.01 -4.23 -10.02
N THR A 224 38.90 -4.85 -10.78
CA THR A 224 39.63 -6.07 -10.39
C THR A 224 40.31 -5.99 -9.01
N PRO A 225 41.03 -4.91 -8.66
CA PRO A 225 41.69 -4.80 -7.35
C PRO A 225 40.71 -4.75 -6.18
N TRP A 226 39.46 -4.41 -6.44
CA TRP A 226 38.43 -4.16 -5.43
C TRP A 226 37.46 -5.31 -5.22
N LEU A 227 37.53 -6.37 -6.03
CA LEU A 227 36.65 -7.54 -5.90
C LEU A 227 36.55 -8.08 -4.48
N PRO A 228 37.64 -8.18 -3.67
CA PRO A 228 37.50 -8.66 -2.30
C PRO A 228 36.56 -7.80 -1.44
N ALA A 229 36.48 -6.48 -1.66
CA ALA A 229 35.61 -5.59 -0.88
C ALA A 229 34.11 -5.82 -1.12
N LEU A 230 33.74 -6.47 -2.23
CA LEU A 230 32.35 -6.80 -2.56
C LEU A 230 31.79 -7.95 -1.72
N PHE A 231 32.63 -8.79 -1.11
CA PHE A 231 32.21 -10.01 -0.41
C PHE A 231 32.10 -9.82 1.11
N SER A 232 31.41 -10.76 1.77
CA SER A 232 31.46 -10.89 3.24
C SER A 232 32.81 -11.45 3.71
N ALA A 233 33.14 -11.19 4.98
CA ALA A 233 34.34 -11.76 5.58
C ALA A 233 34.30 -13.31 5.61
N ASP A 234 33.11 -13.89 5.82
CA ASP A 234 32.92 -15.35 5.82
C ASP A 234 33.18 -15.96 4.44
N ALA A 235 32.75 -15.30 3.36
CA ALA A 235 32.99 -15.76 2.00
C ALA A 235 34.47 -15.69 1.60
N LEU A 236 35.19 -14.67 2.10
CA LEU A 236 36.63 -14.50 1.87
C LEU A 236 37.49 -15.39 2.76
N GLY A 237 36.97 -15.77 3.93
CA GLY A 237 37.75 -16.38 5.01
C GLY A 237 38.65 -15.40 5.78
N PHE A 238 38.47 -14.09 5.59
CA PHE A 238 39.20 -13.02 6.28
C PHE A 238 38.45 -11.69 6.20
N ASP A 239 38.81 -10.72 7.05
CA ASP A 239 38.15 -9.41 7.05
C ASP A 239 38.70 -8.52 5.91
N PRO A 240 37.87 -8.05 4.95
CA PRO A 240 38.33 -7.14 3.89
C PRO A 240 38.91 -5.82 4.45
N ARG A 241 38.62 -5.48 5.71
CA ARG A 241 39.21 -4.33 6.42
C ARG A 241 40.71 -4.45 6.68
N GLU A 242 41.28 -5.63 6.49
CA GLU A 242 42.75 -5.83 6.50
C GLU A 242 43.45 -5.08 5.35
N GLN A 243 42.73 -4.79 4.26
CA GLN A 243 43.27 -4.12 3.07
C GLN A 243 42.60 -2.77 2.77
N PHE A 244 41.30 -2.65 3.03
CA PHE A 244 40.50 -1.48 2.66
C PHE A 244 39.95 -0.78 3.90
N SER A 245 39.86 0.55 3.87
CA SER A 245 39.15 1.29 4.92
C SER A 245 37.64 1.02 4.85
N ALA A 246 36.92 1.31 5.94
CA ALA A 246 35.45 1.21 5.93
C ALA A 246 34.80 2.10 4.85
N ALA A 247 35.34 3.31 4.65
CA ALA A 247 34.89 4.24 3.61
C ALA A 247 35.15 3.69 2.20
N GLN A 248 36.31 3.08 1.97
CA GLN A 248 36.63 2.45 0.69
C GLN A 248 35.71 1.26 0.38
N ILE A 249 35.43 0.41 1.38
CA ILE A 249 34.48 -0.71 1.23
C ILE A 249 33.09 -0.17 0.92
N ALA A 250 32.61 0.82 1.68
CA ALA A 250 31.30 1.42 1.43
C ALA A 250 31.19 2.03 0.03
N ALA A 251 32.18 2.82 -0.38
CA ALA A 251 32.20 3.48 -1.68
C ALA A 251 32.19 2.48 -2.84
N ILE A 252 33.10 1.49 -2.86
CA ILE A 252 33.11 0.52 -3.97
C ILE A 252 31.83 -0.31 -4.02
N ARG A 253 31.25 -0.66 -2.87
CA ARG A 253 29.97 -1.37 -2.83
C ARG A 253 28.84 -0.53 -3.41
N CYS A 254 28.81 0.78 -3.15
CA CYS A 254 27.84 1.70 -3.74
C CYS A 254 28.07 1.87 -5.24
N GLU A 255 29.31 2.13 -5.68
CA GLU A 255 29.61 2.31 -7.11
C GLU A 255 29.32 1.07 -7.94
N PHE A 256 29.65 -0.12 -7.41
CA PHE A 256 29.29 -1.40 -8.02
C PHE A 256 27.78 -1.60 -8.04
N SER A 257 27.10 -1.24 -6.95
CA SER A 257 25.64 -1.42 -6.85
C SER A 257 24.87 -0.53 -7.81
N GLU A 258 25.29 0.72 -7.96
CA GLU A 258 24.76 1.61 -8.99
C GLU A 258 24.97 1.05 -10.40
N VAL A 259 26.13 0.45 -10.72
CA VAL A 259 26.38 -0.10 -12.06
C VAL A 259 25.48 -1.29 -12.37
N TRP A 260 25.37 -2.28 -11.48
CA TRP A 260 24.51 -3.44 -11.79
C TRP A 260 23.02 -3.08 -11.77
N THR A 261 22.61 -2.10 -10.95
CA THR A 261 21.22 -1.61 -10.96
C THR A 261 20.90 -0.83 -12.23
N ASP A 262 21.83 -0.03 -12.75
CA ASP A 262 21.70 0.59 -14.09
C ASP A 262 21.51 -0.49 -15.17
N LEU A 263 22.39 -1.51 -15.16
CA LEU A 263 22.31 -2.60 -16.13
C LEU A 263 21.00 -3.37 -16.04
N PHE A 264 20.42 -3.50 -14.84
CA PHE A 264 19.13 -4.14 -14.67
C PHE A 264 17.98 -3.25 -15.18
N GLU A 265 17.97 -1.96 -14.87
CA GLU A 265 16.99 -1.01 -15.40
C GLU A 265 17.03 -0.98 -16.94
N GLU A 266 18.21 -0.75 -17.51
CA GLU A 266 18.45 -0.63 -18.95
C GLU A 266 18.28 -1.97 -19.69
N GLY A 267 18.59 -3.08 -19.02
CA GLY A 267 18.60 -4.43 -19.58
C GLY A 267 17.25 -5.12 -19.53
N TYR A 268 16.43 -4.85 -18.51
CA TYR A 268 15.15 -5.52 -18.29
C TYR A 268 13.95 -4.58 -18.47
N PHE A 269 13.87 -3.51 -17.67
CA PHE A 269 12.69 -2.66 -17.62
C PHE A 269 12.55 -1.77 -18.87
N GLN A 270 13.62 -1.10 -19.31
CA GLN A 270 13.54 -0.18 -20.44
C GLN A 270 13.19 -0.85 -21.78
N PRO A 271 13.70 -2.05 -22.13
CA PRO A 271 13.28 -2.74 -23.34
C PRO A 271 11.79 -3.08 -23.36
N ILE A 272 11.24 -3.55 -22.23
CA ILE A 272 9.82 -3.85 -22.10
C ILE A 272 9.00 -2.55 -22.13
N ASN A 273 9.44 -1.49 -21.46
CA ASN A 273 8.82 -0.16 -21.55
C ASN A 273 8.70 0.29 -23.01
N ARG A 274 9.80 0.26 -23.78
CA ARG A 274 9.78 0.64 -25.21
C ARG A 274 8.82 -0.22 -26.02
N TRP A 275 8.83 -1.53 -25.79
CA TRP A 275 7.91 -2.43 -26.49
C TRP A 275 6.45 -2.08 -26.16
N CYS A 276 6.13 -1.82 -24.89
CA CYS A 276 4.80 -1.38 -24.47
C CYS A 276 4.42 -0.02 -25.09
N GLU A 277 5.32 0.97 -25.09
CA GLU A 277 5.12 2.29 -25.72
C GLU A 277 4.82 2.14 -27.23
N GLU A 278 5.56 1.30 -27.95
CA GLU A 278 5.36 1.03 -29.38
C GLU A 278 4.00 0.38 -29.68
N HIS A 279 3.40 -0.30 -28.69
CA HIS A 279 2.13 -1.00 -28.79
C HIS A 279 0.95 -0.28 -28.10
N GLY A 280 1.16 0.91 -27.54
CA GLY A 280 0.13 1.66 -26.83
C GLY A 280 -0.31 1.01 -25.51
N LEU A 281 0.61 0.32 -24.83
CA LEU A 281 0.39 -0.41 -23.58
C LEU A 281 1.11 0.23 -22.40
N ILE A 282 0.59 -0.05 -21.22
CA ILE A 282 1.22 0.27 -19.94
C ILE A 282 2.09 -0.91 -19.52
N HIS A 283 3.28 -0.61 -19.01
CA HIS A 283 4.14 -1.60 -18.36
C HIS A 283 4.03 -1.35 -16.87
N THR A 284 3.53 -2.34 -16.15
CA THR A 284 3.24 -2.25 -14.73
C THR A 284 3.71 -3.51 -14.01
N GLY A 285 3.67 -3.52 -12.69
CA GLY A 285 4.24 -4.59 -11.90
C GLY A 285 5.00 -4.11 -10.69
N HIS A 286 5.73 -5.02 -10.06
CA HIS A 286 6.59 -4.73 -8.92
C HIS A 286 7.81 -5.65 -8.91
N VAL A 287 8.69 -5.42 -7.94
CA VAL A 287 9.82 -6.31 -7.64
C VAL A 287 9.48 -7.09 -6.37
N GLY A 288 10.40 -7.85 -5.79
CA GLY A 288 10.13 -8.59 -4.55
C GLY A 288 10.96 -8.06 -3.40
N GLY A 289 10.33 -7.73 -2.28
CA GLY A 289 11.00 -7.36 -1.02
C GLY A 289 11.08 -5.86 -0.73
N GLU A 290 10.17 -5.07 -1.27
CA GLU A 290 10.12 -3.61 -1.13
C GLU A 290 9.64 -3.12 0.24
N ASP A 291 9.14 -4.03 1.08
CA ASP A 291 8.59 -3.74 2.40
C ASP A 291 9.66 -3.46 3.46
N ASN A 292 10.94 -3.75 3.17
CA ASN A 292 12.04 -3.53 4.10
C ASN A 292 13.37 -3.16 3.41
N LEU A 293 13.96 -2.04 3.82
CA LEU A 293 15.22 -1.52 3.25
C LEU A 293 16.36 -2.56 3.14
N PRO A 294 16.58 -3.49 4.12
CA PRO A 294 17.59 -4.54 3.99
C PRO A 294 17.48 -5.44 2.76
N GLN A 295 16.27 -5.64 2.24
CA GLN A 295 16.07 -6.43 1.02
C GLN A 295 16.33 -5.62 -0.25
N HIS A 296 16.32 -4.29 -0.19
CA HIS A 296 16.45 -3.46 -1.38
C HIS A 296 17.84 -3.57 -2.03
N SER A 297 18.89 -3.94 -1.29
CA SER A 297 20.22 -4.20 -1.86
C SER A 297 20.32 -5.55 -2.59
N ARG A 298 19.25 -6.34 -2.59
CA ARG A 298 19.15 -7.68 -3.20
C ARG A 298 18.08 -7.67 -4.27
N GLY A 299 18.20 -8.54 -5.27
CA GLY A 299 17.17 -8.73 -6.29
C GLY A 299 17.03 -7.54 -7.26
N PHE A 300 16.61 -6.38 -6.78
CA PHE A 300 16.35 -5.19 -7.59
C PHE A 300 17.28 -4.01 -7.30
N GLY A 301 17.92 -3.96 -6.14
CA GLY A 301 19.04 -3.07 -5.83
C GLY A 301 18.67 -1.61 -5.53
N HIS A 302 17.81 -0.99 -6.33
CA HIS A 302 17.35 0.38 -6.15
C HIS A 302 15.92 0.54 -6.65
N PHE A 303 14.95 0.70 -5.74
CA PHE A 303 13.52 0.71 -6.10
C PHE A 303 13.17 1.85 -7.07
N LEU A 304 13.46 3.10 -6.72
CA LEU A 304 13.04 4.25 -7.55
C LEU A 304 13.68 4.20 -8.95
N LYS A 305 14.90 3.68 -9.10
CA LYS A 305 15.54 3.47 -10.41
C LYS A 305 14.89 2.33 -11.20
N THR A 306 14.70 1.16 -10.59
CA THR A 306 14.22 -0.06 -11.27
C THR A 306 12.70 -0.11 -11.40
N ALA A 307 11.98 -0.62 -10.39
CA ALA A 307 10.52 -0.67 -10.40
C ALA A 307 9.89 0.70 -10.64
N GLY A 308 10.49 1.77 -10.11
CA GLY A 308 10.04 3.14 -10.37
C GLY A 308 10.14 3.58 -11.84
N ALA A 309 10.89 2.89 -12.70
CA ALA A 309 10.95 3.16 -14.15
C ALA A 309 9.74 2.63 -14.94
N LEU A 310 8.88 1.82 -14.31
CA LEU A 310 7.62 1.37 -14.91
C LEU A 310 6.71 2.55 -15.25
N HIS A 311 5.83 2.36 -16.23
CA HIS A 311 4.76 3.31 -16.54
C HIS A 311 3.81 3.50 -15.35
N ALA A 312 3.57 2.41 -14.62
CA ALA A 312 2.80 2.38 -13.39
C ALA A 312 3.49 1.43 -12.40
N PRO A 313 4.33 1.92 -11.48
CA PRO A 313 5.02 1.10 -10.50
C PRO A 313 4.04 0.56 -9.46
N GLY A 314 4.34 -0.61 -8.92
CA GLY A 314 3.60 -1.24 -7.85
C GLY A 314 4.48 -1.66 -6.67
N VAL A 315 3.81 -2.19 -5.65
CA VAL A 315 4.43 -2.87 -4.50
C VAL A 315 3.64 -4.15 -4.17
N ASP A 316 4.24 -5.00 -3.35
CA ASP A 316 3.60 -6.21 -2.82
C ASP A 316 3.26 -6.09 -1.33
N ALA A 317 1.96 -6.19 -1.00
CA ALA A 317 1.40 -6.23 0.35
C ALA A 317 0.63 -7.53 0.65
N ILE A 318 1.24 -8.70 0.39
CA ILE A 318 0.59 -10.01 0.58
C ILE A 318 0.90 -10.77 1.88
N TRP A 319 1.95 -10.41 2.63
CA TRP A 319 2.53 -11.20 3.73
C TRP A 319 2.12 -10.76 5.15
N ARG A 320 1.00 -10.04 5.31
CA ARG A 320 0.67 -9.32 6.56
C ARG A 320 1.74 -8.29 6.97
N GLN A 321 2.47 -7.70 6.01
CA GLN A 321 3.36 -6.57 6.30
C GLN A 321 2.60 -5.35 6.81
N ILE A 322 1.32 -5.26 6.43
CA ILE A 322 0.37 -4.22 6.84
C ILE A 322 -0.73 -4.88 7.68
N PHE A 323 -0.81 -4.56 8.98
CA PHE A 323 -1.82 -5.14 9.86
C PHE A 323 -2.18 -4.19 11.01
N PRO A 324 -3.46 -4.11 11.43
CA PRO A 324 -3.87 -3.26 12.55
C PRO A 324 -3.12 -3.59 13.85
N GLY A 325 -2.62 -2.56 14.53
CA GLY A 325 -1.90 -2.70 15.81
C GLY A 325 -0.43 -3.14 15.69
N GLU A 326 0.04 -3.45 14.48
CA GLU A 326 1.43 -3.81 14.21
C GLU A 326 2.23 -2.63 13.64
N ALA A 327 3.55 -2.65 13.83
CA ALA A 327 4.46 -1.60 13.36
C ALA A 327 4.68 -1.69 11.83
N SER A 328 3.68 -1.25 11.06
CA SER A 328 3.67 -1.26 9.60
C SER A 328 4.54 -0.13 9.01
N PHE A 329 5.45 -0.45 8.09
CA PHE A 329 6.27 0.55 7.41
C PHE A 329 5.56 1.17 6.20
N SER A 330 5.85 2.43 5.86
CA SER A 330 5.23 3.17 4.75
C SER A 330 5.75 2.77 3.35
N PHE A 331 6.09 1.50 3.12
CA PHE A 331 6.58 1.04 1.82
C PHE A 331 5.64 1.26 0.62
N PRO A 332 4.28 1.29 0.74
CA PRO A 332 3.43 1.59 -0.41
C PRO A 332 3.68 2.97 -1.01
N GLN A 333 4.24 3.88 -0.23
CA GLN A 333 4.58 5.23 -0.65
C GLN A 333 5.77 5.28 -1.61
N PHE A 334 6.58 4.21 -1.73
CA PHE A 334 7.65 4.16 -2.73
C PHE A 334 7.10 4.25 -4.16
N ALA A 335 6.05 3.48 -4.47
CA ALA A 335 5.42 3.50 -5.79
C ALA A 335 4.80 4.87 -6.10
N SER A 336 4.08 5.46 -5.14
CA SER A 336 3.45 6.78 -5.33
C SER A 336 4.48 7.90 -5.45
N SER A 337 5.57 7.86 -4.68
CA SER A 337 6.70 8.81 -4.80
C SER A 337 7.37 8.75 -6.17
N ALA A 338 7.59 7.54 -6.69
CA ALA A 338 8.17 7.33 -8.02
C ALA A 338 7.32 7.98 -9.12
N VAL A 339 6.00 7.81 -9.05
CA VAL A 339 5.05 8.41 -9.99
C VAL A 339 5.01 9.93 -9.85
N ALA A 340 4.95 10.44 -8.63
CA ALA A 340 4.77 11.86 -8.36
C ALA A 340 5.95 12.72 -8.85
N GLN A 341 7.17 12.19 -8.84
CA GLN A 341 8.39 12.95 -9.12
C GLN A 341 8.80 12.97 -10.60
N ARG A 342 8.17 12.13 -11.43
CA ARG A 342 8.61 11.86 -12.80
C ARG A 342 7.67 12.48 -13.83
N PRO A 343 8.18 12.76 -15.05
CA PRO A 343 7.32 13.11 -16.16
C PRO A 343 6.31 11.99 -16.42
N LEU A 344 5.09 12.37 -16.77
CA LEU A 344 4.07 11.43 -17.20
C LEU A 344 4.54 10.70 -18.45
N ARG A 345 4.64 9.37 -18.36
CA ARG A 345 4.93 8.51 -19.52
C ARG A 345 3.66 8.07 -20.25
N VAL A 346 2.55 8.02 -19.52
CA VAL A 346 1.20 7.79 -20.07
C VAL A 346 0.48 9.13 -20.02
N ASP A 347 0.23 9.73 -21.18
CA ASP A 347 -0.42 11.04 -21.29
C ASP A 347 -1.90 10.87 -21.67
N GLY A 348 -2.78 11.31 -20.79
CA GLY A 348 -4.22 11.27 -20.98
C GLY A 348 -4.83 9.86 -20.84
N GLY A 349 -5.95 9.78 -20.11
CA GLY A 349 -6.71 8.55 -19.92
C GLY A 349 -6.75 8.09 -18.47
N PRO A 350 -7.50 7.02 -18.18
CA PRO A 350 -7.84 6.67 -16.80
C PRO A 350 -6.67 6.05 -16.02
N TRP A 351 -5.54 5.76 -16.67
CA TRP A 351 -4.37 5.11 -16.07
C TRP A 351 -3.21 6.06 -15.78
N GLU A 352 -3.37 7.34 -16.12
CA GLU A 352 -2.39 8.37 -15.78
C GLU A 352 -2.10 8.33 -14.26
N ARG A 353 -0.82 8.41 -13.90
CA ARG A 353 -0.33 8.39 -12.50
C ARG A 353 -0.75 7.15 -11.70
N MET A 354 -0.98 6.02 -12.35
CA MET A 354 -1.33 4.79 -11.65
C MET A 354 -0.14 4.31 -10.79
N ALA A 355 -0.41 4.03 -9.51
CA ALA A 355 0.47 3.34 -8.59
C ALA A 355 -0.32 2.21 -7.95
N LEU A 356 0.12 0.96 -8.13
CA LEU A 356 -0.67 -0.21 -7.77
C LEU A 356 -0.11 -0.99 -6.58
N THR A 357 -0.91 -1.92 -6.08
CA THR A 357 -0.47 -2.87 -5.06
C THR A 357 -1.06 -4.25 -5.31
N GLU A 358 -0.22 -5.28 -5.29
CA GLU A 358 -0.70 -6.64 -5.06
C GLU A 358 -1.04 -6.78 -3.57
N SER A 359 -2.20 -7.34 -3.23
CA SER A 359 -2.66 -7.38 -1.84
C SER A 359 -3.38 -8.68 -1.47
N PHE A 360 -3.26 -9.05 -0.19
CA PHE A 360 -4.05 -10.06 0.52
C PHE A 360 -3.68 -11.55 0.36
N ALA A 361 -2.78 -11.95 -0.54
CA ALA A 361 -2.55 -13.37 -0.85
C ALA A 361 -2.37 -14.24 0.42
N VAL A 362 -1.36 -13.94 1.23
CA VAL A 362 -0.98 -14.73 2.42
C VAL A 362 -1.61 -14.18 3.70
N TYR A 363 -2.77 -13.53 3.64
CA TYR A 363 -3.49 -13.09 4.86
C TYR A 363 -4.37 -14.18 5.48
N GLY A 364 -4.68 -15.24 4.72
CA GLY A 364 -5.49 -16.39 5.17
C GLY A 364 -7.00 -16.19 5.03
N TYR A 365 -7.76 -17.24 5.35
CA TYR A 365 -9.23 -17.25 5.28
C TYR A 365 -9.93 -16.51 6.41
N SER A 366 -9.17 -15.88 7.31
CA SER A 366 -9.68 -14.98 8.34
C SER A 366 -9.72 -13.52 7.89
N LEU A 367 -9.36 -13.22 6.64
CA LEU A 367 -9.67 -11.93 6.02
C LEU A 367 -11.14 -11.58 6.21
N THR A 368 -11.41 -10.32 6.51
CA THR A 368 -12.76 -9.77 6.62
C THR A 368 -12.84 -8.53 5.75
N PRO A 369 -14.02 -8.11 5.26
CA PRO A 369 -14.11 -6.88 4.48
C PRO A 369 -13.63 -5.65 5.27
N ALA A 370 -13.84 -5.62 6.59
CA ALA A 370 -13.32 -4.58 7.47
C ALA A 370 -11.78 -4.54 7.51
N LEU A 371 -11.13 -5.70 7.62
CA LEU A 371 -9.66 -5.80 7.58
C LEU A 371 -9.11 -5.44 6.20
N MET A 372 -9.74 -5.93 5.13
CA MET A 372 -9.36 -5.60 3.74
C MET A 372 -9.47 -4.10 3.49
N ARG A 373 -10.56 -3.45 3.94
CA ARG A 373 -10.72 -2.00 3.89
C ARG A 373 -9.60 -1.29 4.66
N TRP A 374 -9.32 -1.70 5.90
CA TRP A 374 -8.26 -1.09 6.71
C TRP A 374 -6.90 -1.12 6.01
N ILE A 375 -6.53 -2.28 5.46
CA ILE A 375 -5.27 -2.45 4.73
C ILE A 375 -5.27 -1.62 3.44
N ALA A 376 -6.39 -1.56 2.71
CA ALA A 376 -6.51 -0.73 1.52
C ALA A 376 -6.38 0.76 1.86
N ASP A 377 -7.02 1.24 2.92
CA ASP A 377 -6.98 2.63 3.38
C ASP A 377 -5.59 3.05 3.86
N PHE A 378 -4.87 2.15 4.56
CA PHE A 378 -3.47 2.35 4.90
C PHE A 378 -2.62 2.65 3.66
N GLN A 379 -2.93 2.01 2.53
CA GLN A 379 -2.23 2.18 1.26
C GLN A 379 -2.72 3.42 0.50
N PHE A 380 -4.03 3.69 0.44
CA PHE A 380 -4.61 4.86 -0.24
C PHE A 380 -4.12 6.17 0.36
N VAL A 381 -4.07 6.28 1.70
CA VAL A 381 -3.56 7.50 2.36
C VAL A 381 -2.06 7.73 2.09
N ARG A 382 -1.34 6.70 1.61
CA ARG A 382 0.07 6.75 1.19
C ARG A 382 0.25 6.84 -0.33
N GLY A 383 -0.84 7.05 -1.07
CA GLY A 383 -0.82 7.38 -2.50
C GLY A 383 -0.92 6.20 -3.45
N ILE A 384 -1.08 4.96 -2.98
CA ILE A 384 -1.56 3.87 -3.84
C ILE A 384 -2.95 4.23 -4.35
N ASN A 385 -3.23 3.89 -5.61
CA ASN A 385 -4.48 4.29 -6.27
C ASN A 385 -5.04 3.24 -7.23
N TYR A 386 -4.52 2.01 -7.19
CA TYR A 386 -5.10 0.86 -7.85
C TYR A 386 -4.82 -0.40 -7.03
N LEU A 387 -5.87 -1.06 -6.55
CA LEU A 387 -5.74 -2.26 -5.72
C LEU A 387 -5.85 -3.51 -6.60
N CYS A 388 -4.94 -4.47 -6.41
CA CYS A 388 -4.95 -5.77 -7.08
C CYS A 388 -5.12 -6.90 -6.06
N PRO A 389 -6.36 -7.23 -5.64
CA PRO A 389 -6.62 -8.30 -4.67
C PRO A 389 -6.21 -9.66 -5.22
N MET A 390 -5.42 -10.40 -4.46
CA MET A 390 -5.04 -11.78 -4.71
C MET A 390 -5.77 -12.71 -3.71
N ALA A 391 -6.28 -13.88 -4.12
CA ALA A 391 -6.41 -14.40 -5.49
C ALA A 391 -7.81 -14.93 -5.79
N LEU A 392 -8.20 -14.95 -7.07
CA LEU A 392 -9.28 -15.81 -7.57
C LEU A 392 -8.63 -17.00 -8.31
N CYS A 393 -9.01 -18.23 -7.97
CA CYS A 393 -8.52 -19.44 -8.65
C CYS A 393 -9.53 -19.89 -9.70
N SER A 394 -9.09 -20.26 -10.90
CA SER A 394 -10.00 -20.79 -11.92
C SER A 394 -10.54 -22.18 -11.56
N ASP A 395 -9.73 -23.04 -10.93
CA ASP A 395 -10.13 -24.37 -10.46
C ASP A 395 -9.86 -24.51 -8.96
N THR A 396 -10.93 -24.73 -8.18
CA THR A 396 -10.88 -24.96 -6.72
C THR A 396 -11.02 -26.44 -6.34
N SER A 397 -11.18 -27.34 -7.32
CA SER A 397 -11.29 -28.76 -7.03
C SER A 397 -9.99 -29.32 -6.44
N GLY A 398 -10.10 -30.36 -5.62
CA GLY A 398 -8.94 -31.05 -5.05
C GLY A 398 -8.08 -30.16 -4.15
N GLY A 399 -8.64 -29.16 -3.45
CA GLY A 399 -7.96 -28.42 -2.39
C GLY A 399 -6.83 -27.49 -2.84
N HIS A 400 -6.68 -27.25 -4.15
CA HIS A 400 -5.56 -26.48 -4.70
C HIS A 400 -5.61 -24.98 -4.37
N TRP A 401 -6.80 -24.45 -4.07
CA TRP A 401 -7.04 -23.08 -3.61
C TRP A 401 -6.48 -22.81 -2.21
N ILE A 402 -6.27 -23.85 -1.39
CA ILE A 402 -5.74 -23.73 -0.02
C ILE A 402 -4.32 -23.15 -0.03
N ASN A 403 -3.58 -23.29 -1.12
CA ASN A 403 -2.15 -22.99 -1.16
C ASN A 403 -1.83 -21.51 -1.36
N THR A 404 -2.74 -20.70 -1.93
CA THR A 404 -2.57 -19.24 -2.09
C THR A 404 -3.01 -18.50 -0.82
N LEU A 405 -3.98 -19.11 -0.10
CA LEU A 405 -4.59 -18.80 1.20
C LEU A 405 -5.66 -17.72 1.26
N SER A 406 -5.89 -17.01 0.18
CA SER A 406 -7.10 -16.23 -0.03
C SER A 406 -7.68 -16.57 -1.40
N HIS A 407 -8.89 -17.13 -1.39
CA HIS A 407 -9.69 -17.37 -2.60
C HIS A 407 -10.86 -16.39 -2.61
N LEU A 408 -10.78 -15.34 -3.42
CA LEU A 408 -11.80 -14.33 -3.61
C LEU A 408 -12.70 -14.73 -4.78
N GLY A 409 -13.44 -15.82 -4.62
CA GLY A 409 -14.30 -16.38 -5.65
C GLY A 409 -15.41 -17.25 -5.07
N GLU A 410 -16.14 -17.93 -5.95
CA GLU A 410 -17.26 -18.77 -5.57
C GLU A 410 -16.89 -19.83 -4.52
N GLY A 411 -17.79 -20.03 -3.55
CA GLY A 411 -17.56 -20.95 -2.44
C GLY A 411 -16.89 -20.32 -1.22
N ASN A 412 -16.21 -19.18 -1.35
CA ASN A 412 -15.80 -18.40 -0.19
C ASN A 412 -16.93 -17.41 0.21
N PRO A 413 -17.48 -17.48 1.43
CA PRO A 413 -18.48 -16.53 1.92
C PRO A 413 -18.08 -15.05 1.78
N LEU A 414 -16.78 -14.74 1.85
CA LEU A 414 -16.28 -13.36 1.69
C LEU A 414 -16.57 -12.76 0.31
N TRP A 415 -16.72 -13.61 -0.71
CA TRP A 415 -17.04 -13.16 -2.06
C TRP A 415 -18.41 -12.47 -2.13
N ASP A 416 -19.32 -12.79 -1.21
CA ASP A 416 -20.64 -12.20 -1.18
C ASP A 416 -20.60 -10.69 -0.88
N GLY A 417 -19.67 -10.23 -0.05
CA GLY A 417 -19.49 -8.80 0.31
C GLY A 417 -18.39 -8.08 -0.46
N PHE A 418 -17.82 -8.69 -1.51
CA PHE A 418 -16.69 -8.11 -2.24
C PHE A 418 -17.07 -6.82 -2.98
N SER A 419 -18.33 -6.66 -3.41
CA SER A 419 -18.83 -5.44 -4.07
C SER A 419 -18.67 -4.21 -3.18
N SER A 420 -18.92 -4.34 -1.87
CA SER A 420 -18.71 -3.25 -0.92
C SER A 420 -17.26 -2.77 -0.92
N LEU A 421 -16.29 -3.70 -0.88
CA LEU A 421 -14.87 -3.36 -1.00
C LEU A 421 -14.56 -2.73 -2.36
N ALA A 422 -15.09 -3.29 -3.44
CA ALA A 422 -14.85 -2.80 -4.79
C ALA A 422 -15.35 -1.37 -5.01
N ASP A 423 -16.55 -1.04 -4.53
CA ASP A 423 -17.14 0.30 -4.59
C ASP A 423 -16.32 1.30 -3.77
N HIS A 424 -15.95 0.93 -2.54
CA HIS A 424 -15.08 1.74 -1.70
C HIS A 424 -13.71 2.00 -2.35
N CYS A 425 -13.05 0.96 -2.85
CA CYS A 425 -11.78 1.08 -3.58
C CYS A 425 -11.92 1.94 -4.83
N ALA A 426 -13.07 1.92 -5.52
CA ALA A 426 -13.30 2.74 -6.70
C ALA A 426 -13.36 4.23 -6.37
N ALA A 427 -14.07 4.60 -5.31
CA ALA A 427 -14.14 5.98 -4.83
C ALA A 427 -12.77 6.48 -4.33
N MET A 428 -12.05 5.66 -3.57
CA MET A 428 -10.71 6.00 -3.06
C MET A 428 -9.68 6.11 -4.19
N SER A 429 -9.69 5.17 -5.14
CA SER A 429 -8.83 5.22 -6.33
C SER A 429 -9.11 6.46 -7.19
N ALA A 430 -10.38 6.83 -7.38
CA ALA A 430 -10.76 8.06 -8.07
C ALA A 430 -10.24 9.30 -7.34
N ALA A 431 -10.44 9.37 -6.01
CA ALA A 431 -9.98 10.47 -5.19
C ALA A 431 -8.46 10.65 -5.27
N VAL A 432 -7.69 9.57 -5.20
CA VAL A 432 -6.21 9.61 -5.20
C VAL A 432 -5.65 9.84 -6.60
N ARG A 433 -6.11 9.10 -7.61
CA ARG A 433 -5.51 9.13 -8.97
C ARG A 433 -5.86 10.38 -9.76
N ALA A 434 -7.04 10.94 -9.57
CA ALA A 434 -7.47 12.17 -10.26
C ALA A 434 -7.09 13.46 -9.48
N SER A 435 -6.21 13.36 -8.48
CA SER A 435 -5.68 14.49 -7.73
C SER A 435 -4.17 14.39 -7.50
N GLU A 436 -3.52 15.54 -7.36
CA GLU A 436 -2.08 15.63 -7.12
C GLU A 436 -1.79 15.76 -5.62
N ALA A 437 -0.82 14.99 -5.12
CA ALA A 437 -0.41 15.06 -3.73
C ALA A 437 0.21 16.42 -3.41
N VAL A 438 -0.14 17.00 -2.25
CA VAL A 438 0.51 18.19 -1.71
C VAL A 438 1.58 17.73 -0.72
N ALA A 439 2.85 17.69 -1.16
CA ALA A 439 3.97 17.26 -0.33
C ALA A 439 5.16 18.24 -0.44
N ASP A 440 5.31 19.12 0.55
CA ASP A 440 6.43 20.09 0.61
C ASP A 440 7.73 19.46 1.16
N VAL A 441 7.68 18.22 1.63
CA VAL A 441 8.80 17.53 2.29
C VAL A 441 9.20 16.31 1.47
N ALA A 442 10.50 16.12 1.27
CA ALA A 442 11.04 14.85 0.79
C ALA A 442 11.81 14.14 1.91
N VAL A 443 11.65 12.83 2.01
CA VAL A 443 12.47 11.96 2.86
C VAL A 443 13.51 11.28 1.98
N TYR A 444 14.79 11.49 2.26
CA TYR A 444 15.87 10.87 1.50
C TYR A 444 15.82 9.34 1.67
N TYR A 445 15.83 8.61 0.56
CA TYR A 445 15.86 7.16 0.50
C TYR A 445 17.32 6.66 0.62
N PRO A 446 17.76 6.11 1.77
CA PRO A 446 19.17 5.88 2.07
C PRO A 446 19.66 4.51 1.55
N ILE A 447 19.51 4.27 0.25
CA ILE A 447 19.87 2.99 -0.38
C ILE A 447 21.37 2.68 -0.28
N GLU A 448 22.21 3.70 -0.24
CA GLU A 448 23.66 3.55 -0.10
C GLU A 448 24.06 2.87 1.21
N ALA A 449 23.30 3.12 2.28
CA ALA A 449 23.51 2.44 3.55
C ALA A 449 23.22 0.92 3.43
N ALA A 450 22.20 0.56 2.64
CA ALA A 450 21.88 -0.85 2.38
C ALA A 450 22.94 -1.55 1.53
N TRP A 451 23.58 -0.86 0.59
CA TRP A 451 24.70 -1.39 -0.19
C TRP A 451 25.99 -1.49 0.61
N ALA A 452 26.26 -0.52 1.48
CA ALA A 452 27.37 -0.59 2.43
C ALA A 452 27.22 -1.79 3.38
N GLY A 453 26.01 -1.99 3.91
CA GLY A 453 25.64 -3.10 4.80
C GLY A 453 26.15 -2.91 6.23
N GLY A 454 25.91 -3.93 7.07
CA GLY A 454 26.31 -3.91 8.48
C GLY A 454 25.59 -2.83 9.29
N GLU A 455 26.29 -2.21 10.24
CA GLU A 455 25.71 -1.19 11.14
C GLU A 455 25.09 0.00 10.39
N ALA A 456 25.64 0.38 9.23
CA ALA A 456 25.08 1.46 8.42
C ALA A 456 23.65 1.16 7.94
N LEU A 457 23.40 -0.07 7.50
CA LEU A 457 22.07 -0.51 7.05
C LEU A 457 21.08 -0.57 8.23
N GLU A 458 21.47 -1.17 9.35
CA GLU A 458 20.58 -1.31 10.51
C GLU A 458 20.16 0.06 11.06
N ALA A 459 21.13 0.97 11.19
CA ALA A 459 20.89 2.34 11.64
C ALA A 459 19.97 3.11 10.68
N ALA A 460 20.25 3.05 9.37
CA ALA A 460 19.43 3.69 8.35
C ALA A 460 18.00 3.13 8.31
N TRP A 461 17.83 1.82 8.49
CA TRP A 461 16.52 1.17 8.48
C TRP A 461 15.66 1.59 9.67
N VAL A 462 16.23 1.59 10.87
CA VAL A 462 15.53 2.05 12.08
C VAL A 462 15.15 3.53 11.93
N SER A 463 16.12 4.38 11.58
CA SER A 463 15.90 5.82 11.44
C SER A 463 14.85 6.15 10.37
N LEU A 464 14.88 5.49 9.21
CA LEU A 464 13.89 5.68 8.15
C LEU A 464 12.45 5.41 8.63
N ARG A 465 12.24 4.31 9.37
CA ARG A 465 10.92 3.97 9.91
C ARG A 465 10.43 4.99 10.94
N GLU A 466 11.32 5.42 11.82
CA GLU A 466 10.99 6.37 12.88
C GLU A 466 10.68 7.76 12.31
N VAL A 467 11.45 8.22 11.32
CA VAL A 467 11.17 9.46 10.58
C VAL A 467 9.79 9.40 9.92
N CYS A 468 9.49 8.34 9.16
CA CYS A 468 8.19 8.19 8.52
C CYS A 468 7.04 8.17 9.53
N SER A 469 7.20 7.43 10.64
CA SER A 469 6.22 7.37 11.72
C SER A 469 5.98 8.74 12.36
N ALA A 470 7.04 9.47 12.68
CA ALA A 470 6.96 10.79 13.29
C ALA A 470 6.26 11.83 12.39
N LEU A 471 6.55 11.80 11.09
CA LEU A 471 5.90 12.67 10.10
C LEU A 471 4.41 12.33 9.96
N HIS A 472 4.06 11.05 9.83
CA HIS A 472 2.66 10.62 9.72
C HIS A 472 1.83 10.94 10.97
N ALA A 473 2.38 10.70 12.17
CA ALA A 473 1.72 10.99 13.45
C ALA A 473 1.41 12.49 13.66
N ARG A 474 2.05 13.36 12.87
CA ARG A 474 1.84 14.82 12.83
C ARG A 474 1.34 15.29 11.48
N GLN A 475 0.83 14.39 10.66
CA GLN A 475 0.16 14.72 9.40
C GLN A 475 1.02 15.56 8.44
N VAL A 476 2.35 15.37 8.48
CA VAL A 476 3.28 15.92 7.48
C VAL A 476 3.30 14.98 6.28
N SER A 477 2.79 15.45 5.15
CA SER A 477 2.89 14.73 3.87
C SER A 477 4.31 14.82 3.33
N PHE A 478 4.80 13.72 2.78
CA PHE A 478 6.14 13.64 2.20
C PHE A 478 6.17 12.70 1.00
N ASP A 479 7.26 12.73 0.22
CA ASP A 479 7.60 11.68 -0.75
C ASP A 479 9.02 11.15 -0.46
N PHE A 480 9.32 9.91 -0.86
CA PHE A 480 10.68 9.40 -0.86
C PHE A 480 11.47 9.92 -2.06
N ILE A 481 12.69 10.42 -1.86
CA ILE A 481 13.55 10.91 -2.94
C ILE A 481 14.92 10.21 -2.91
N ASP A 482 15.41 9.74 -4.05
CA ASP A 482 16.77 9.19 -4.19
C ASP A 482 17.79 10.25 -4.57
N ALA A 483 19.07 9.90 -4.49
CA ALA A 483 20.18 10.76 -4.87
C ALA A 483 20.08 11.25 -6.32
N SER A 484 19.62 10.39 -7.24
CA SER A 484 19.53 10.71 -8.67
C SER A 484 18.44 11.75 -8.95
N THR A 485 17.25 11.58 -8.37
CA THR A 485 16.13 12.51 -8.54
C THR A 485 16.41 13.84 -7.84
N LEU A 486 17.00 13.81 -6.64
CA LEU A 486 17.40 15.03 -5.93
C LEU A 486 18.46 15.83 -6.70
N ALA A 487 19.48 15.16 -7.26
CA ALA A 487 20.52 15.82 -8.02
C ALA A 487 20.01 16.38 -9.37
N ALA A 488 19.00 15.74 -9.97
CA ALA A 488 18.37 16.19 -11.21
C ALA A 488 17.35 17.32 -11.01
N ALA A 489 16.90 17.57 -9.77
CA ALA A 489 15.91 18.59 -9.47
C ALA A 489 16.42 20.01 -9.80
N GLU A 490 15.51 20.87 -10.26
CA GLU A 490 15.79 22.29 -10.40
C GLU A 490 15.73 22.94 -9.02
N ILE A 491 16.89 23.39 -8.53
CA ILE A 491 17.02 24.00 -7.20
C ILE A 491 17.08 25.52 -7.32
N SER A 492 16.00 26.17 -6.89
CA SER A 492 15.84 27.63 -6.87
C SER A 492 14.75 28.05 -5.88
N ASP A 493 14.75 29.32 -5.47
CA ASP A 493 13.69 29.93 -4.64
C ASP A 493 13.26 29.10 -3.41
N GLY A 494 14.25 28.53 -2.71
CA GLY A 494 14.06 27.74 -1.50
C GLY A 494 13.49 26.34 -1.72
N CYS A 495 13.49 25.85 -2.95
CA CYS A 495 12.83 24.60 -3.33
C CYS A 495 13.71 23.73 -4.22
N ALA A 496 13.53 22.41 -4.15
CA ALA A 496 13.98 21.42 -5.13
C ALA A 496 12.76 20.96 -5.94
N ALA A 497 12.69 21.37 -7.21
CA ALA A 497 11.58 21.04 -8.11
C ALA A 497 11.95 19.84 -9.00
N THR A 498 11.17 18.77 -8.88
CA THR A 498 11.18 17.62 -9.81
C THR A 498 10.18 17.88 -10.95
N ALA A 499 9.94 16.89 -11.81
CA ALA A 499 9.00 17.06 -12.90
C ALA A 499 7.53 17.23 -12.45
N GLY A 500 7.18 16.69 -11.27
CA GLY A 500 5.80 16.72 -10.77
C GLY A 500 5.62 17.17 -9.32
N GLN A 501 6.72 17.35 -8.57
CA GLN A 501 6.67 17.75 -7.16
C GLN A 501 7.71 18.82 -6.82
N LEU A 502 7.42 19.62 -5.80
CA LEU A 502 8.28 20.70 -5.32
C LEU A 502 8.51 20.57 -3.83
N TYR A 503 9.77 20.38 -3.44
CA TYR A 503 10.16 20.14 -2.05
C TYR A 503 10.87 21.35 -1.45
N ARG A 504 10.37 21.83 -0.32
CA ARG A 504 10.92 22.95 0.46
C ARG A 504 11.87 22.47 1.58
N ALA A 505 11.74 21.21 1.96
CA ALA A 505 12.59 20.57 2.95
C ALA A 505 12.98 19.16 2.51
N VAL A 506 14.23 18.78 2.78
CA VAL A 506 14.69 17.39 2.68
C VAL A 506 15.06 16.90 4.07
N VAL A 507 14.38 15.85 4.52
CA VAL A 507 14.67 15.13 5.77
C VAL A 507 15.51 13.91 5.41
N VAL A 508 16.72 13.86 5.98
CA VAL A 508 17.69 12.82 5.76
C VAL A 508 17.67 11.91 7.00
N PRO A 509 17.09 10.68 6.92
CA PRO A 509 17.26 9.69 7.97
C PRO A 509 18.75 9.35 8.09
N GLN A 510 19.14 8.64 9.14
CA GLN A 510 20.55 8.29 9.36
C GLN A 510 21.12 7.60 8.11
N ALA A 511 22.11 8.23 7.50
CA ALA A 511 22.67 7.80 6.21
C ALA A 511 24.19 7.94 6.26
N ALA A 512 24.88 6.94 6.83
CA ALA A 512 26.33 7.01 7.02
C ALA A 512 27.13 7.25 5.72
N VAL A 513 26.56 6.82 4.59
CA VAL A 513 27.11 6.95 3.23
C VAL A 513 26.15 7.79 2.39
N MET A 514 26.67 8.75 1.63
CA MET A 514 25.86 9.59 0.74
C MET A 514 26.62 9.92 -0.54
N PRO A 515 25.98 9.87 -1.73
CA PRO A 515 26.61 10.29 -2.97
C PRO A 515 26.91 11.78 -2.96
N LEU A 516 28.05 12.17 -3.54
CA LEU A 516 28.47 13.57 -3.59
C LEU A 516 27.43 14.44 -4.30
N ARG A 517 26.84 13.93 -5.39
CA ARG A 517 25.76 14.61 -6.14
C ARG A 517 24.54 14.97 -5.29
N ALA A 518 24.18 14.11 -4.32
CA ALA A 518 23.07 14.37 -3.41
C ALA A 518 23.48 15.42 -2.37
N LEU A 519 24.69 15.31 -1.82
CA LEU A 519 25.21 16.28 -0.86
C LEU A 519 25.33 17.69 -1.46
N GLU A 520 25.79 17.81 -2.71
CA GLU A 520 25.82 19.07 -3.46
C GLU A 520 24.43 19.66 -3.64
N ALA A 521 23.43 18.82 -3.97
CA ALA A 521 22.05 19.25 -4.08
C ALA A 521 21.47 19.76 -2.75
N LEU A 522 21.76 19.08 -1.63
CA LEU A 522 21.37 19.53 -0.29
C LEU A 522 22.01 20.87 0.07
N ALA A 523 23.30 21.03 -0.21
CA ALA A 523 24.00 22.30 -0.01
C ALA A 523 23.37 23.44 -0.83
N ARG A 524 23.10 23.21 -2.11
CA ARG A 524 22.43 24.19 -2.97
C ARG A 524 21.03 24.52 -2.49
N LEU A 525 20.25 23.51 -2.08
CA LEU A 525 18.89 23.71 -1.57
C LEU A 525 18.91 24.66 -0.35
N ARG A 526 19.84 24.41 0.57
CA ARG A 526 20.05 25.28 1.73
C ARG A 526 20.44 26.70 1.34
N GLU A 527 21.38 26.85 0.41
CA GLU A 527 21.85 28.18 -0.05
C GLU A 527 20.73 29.04 -0.64
N VAL A 528 19.77 28.43 -1.33
CA VAL A 528 18.62 29.15 -1.91
C VAL A 528 17.45 29.32 -0.94
N GLY A 529 17.59 28.91 0.33
CA GLY A 529 16.59 29.11 1.38
C GLY A 529 15.73 27.88 1.73
N GLY A 530 15.98 26.74 1.10
CA GLY A 530 15.34 25.47 1.44
C GLY A 530 15.94 24.86 2.71
N ARG A 531 15.28 23.86 3.28
CA ARG A 531 15.68 23.27 4.57
C ARG A 531 16.27 21.89 4.40
N VAL A 532 17.31 21.60 5.19
CA VAL A 532 17.93 20.27 5.26
C VAL A 532 17.92 19.82 6.72
N ILE A 533 17.38 18.64 7.00
CA ILE A 533 17.30 18.10 8.36
C ILE A 533 18.00 16.75 8.37
N PHE A 534 19.08 16.60 9.13
CA PHE A 534 19.69 15.31 9.41
C PHE A 534 19.13 14.75 10.69
N CYS A 535 18.56 13.55 10.62
CA CYS A 535 18.00 12.82 11.74
C CYS A 535 19.04 11.81 12.28
N GLY A 536 19.51 12.04 13.49
CA GLY A 536 20.68 11.37 14.06
C GLY A 536 21.99 11.97 13.53
N ASP A 537 22.96 11.11 13.27
CA ASP A 537 24.27 11.54 12.76
C ASP A 537 24.22 11.94 11.29
N ALA A 538 24.88 13.04 10.94
CA ALA A 538 25.07 13.44 9.55
C ALA A 538 25.96 12.42 8.79
N PRO A 539 25.80 12.29 7.47
CA PRO A 539 26.65 11.42 6.63
C PRO A 539 28.14 11.71 6.80
N THR A 540 28.96 10.66 6.87
CA THR A 540 30.42 10.80 7.10
C THR A 540 31.28 10.24 5.97
N MET A 541 30.71 9.47 5.05
CA MET A 541 31.43 8.82 3.96
C MET A 541 30.80 9.13 2.59
N PRO A 542 31.60 9.43 1.56
CA PRO A 542 31.10 9.50 0.19
C PRO A 542 30.71 8.11 -0.32
N ALA A 543 29.76 8.06 -1.24
CA ALA A 543 29.43 6.84 -1.99
C ALA A 543 30.44 6.56 -3.12
N GLU A 544 31.29 7.53 -3.48
CA GLU A 544 32.29 7.45 -4.53
C GLU A 544 33.72 7.30 -3.97
N LEU A 545 34.55 6.48 -4.62
CA LEU A 545 35.95 6.29 -4.22
C LEU A 545 36.79 7.56 -4.40
N HIS A 546 37.71 7.81 -3.48
CA HIS A 546 38.68 8.90 -3.54
C HIS A 546 38.08 10.32 -3.54
N ARG A 547 36.85 10.48 -3.02
CA ARG A 547 36.15 11.77 -2.91
C ARG A 547 36.03 12.27 -1.46
N GLU A 548 36.77 11.70 -0.52
CA GLU A 548 36.65 11.98 0.91
C GLU A 548 36.94 13.46 1.25
N GLU A 549 37.93 14.06 0.61
CA GLU A 549 38.29 15.47 0.84
C GLU A 549 37.19 16.43 0.39
N GLU A 550 36.63 16.19 -0.80
CA GLU A 550 35.56 17.02 -1.38
C GLU A 550 34.25 16.87 -0.61
N PHE A 551 33.89 15.63 -0.26
CA PHE A 551 32.75 15.33 0.58
C PHE A 551 32.86 16.05 1.94
N SER A 552 34.04 15.94 2.58
CA SER A 552 34.28 16.59 3.87
C SER A 552 34.21 18.12 3.76
N ALA A 553 34.65 18.70 2.65
CA ALA A 553 34.57 20.14 2.42
C ALA A 553 33.12 20.63 2.29
N ILE A 554 32.29 19.94 1.50
CA ILE A 554 30.88 20.31 1.31
C ILE A 554 30.09 20.07 2.60
N MET A 555 30.27 18.91 3.24
CA MET A 555 29.62 18.60 4.52
C MET A 555 30.03 19.61 5.59
N GLY A 556 31.31 19.99 5.66
CA GLY A 556 31.79 21.03 6.56
C GLY A 556 31.09 22.37 6.35
N GLY A 557 30.89 22.81 5.10
CA GLY A 557 30.16 24.05 4.79
C GLY A 557 28.66 23.96 5.12
N LEU A 558 28.06 22.78 4.96
CA LEU A 558 26.67 22.53 5.35
C LEU A 558 26.50 22.64 6.87
N LEU A 559 27.44 22.08 7.64
CA LEU A 559 27.42 22.03 9.10
C LEU A 559 27.94 23.30 9.80
N GLU A 560 28.74 24.16 9.14
CA GLU A 560 29.32 25.37 9.78
C GLU A 560 28.25 26.31 10.36
N ALA A 561 27.05 26.32 9.77
CA ALA A 561 25.90 27.05 10.28
C ALA A 561 24.67 26.15 10.45
N SER A 562 24.89 24.88 10.83
CA SER A 562 23.82 24.01 11.30
C SER A 562 23.37 24.39 12.71
N VAL A 563 22.16 23.98 13.05
CA VAL A 563 21.57 24.17 14.38
C VAL A 563 21.31 22.78 14.97
N GLU A 564 21.92 22.50 16.12
CA GLU A 564 21.54 21.34 16.92
C GLU A 564 20.22 21.63 17.61
N MET A 565 19.24 20.74 17.44
CA MET A 565 17.97 20.85 18.16
C MET A 565 18.17 20.48 19.64
N ASP A 566 18.09 21.47 20.53
CA ASP A 566 18.33 21.29 21.97
C ASP A 566 17.02 21.26 22.78
N ARG A 567 16.77 20.13 23.45
CA ARG A 567 15.62 19.88 24.33
C ARG A 567 15.56 20.80 25.55
N ALA A 568 16.70 21.28 26.06
CA ALA A 568 16.78 22.09 27.28
C ALA A 568 16.21 23.51 27.08
N TYR A 569 16.26 24.05 25.86
CA TYR A 569 15.71 25.36 25.54
C TYR A 569 14.17 25.36 25.65
N ALA A 570 13.50 24.35 25.10
CA ALA A 570 12.04 24.21 25.11
C ALA A 570 11.45 24.06 26.53
N ILE A 571 12.14 23.32 27.41
CA ILE A 571 11.74 23.12 28.82
C ILE A 571 11.88 24.42 29.63
N SER A 572 12.89 25.25 29.35
CA SER A 572 13.10 26.50 30.10
C SER A 572 12.02 27.56 29.84
N SER A 573 11.34 27.48 28.68
CA SER A 573 10.22 28.34 28.28
C SER A 573 8.84 27.84 28.72
N MET A 574 8.73 26.59 29.15
CA MET A 574 7.46 25.94 29.51
C MET A 574 7.54 25.38 30.94
N GLY A 575 6.85 26.03 31.89
CA GLY A 575 6.76 25.55 33.27
C GLY A 575 6.40 24.05 33.32
N GLY A 576 7.25 23.26 33.96
CA GLY A 576 7.40 21.82 33.70
C GLY A 576 6.36 20.88 34.31
N ASP A 577 5.14 20.89 33.81
CA ASP A 577 4.15 19.81 34.07
C ASP A 577 3.40 19.43 32.78
N ASP A 578 4.01 18.60 31.92
CA ASP A 578 3.28 17.74 30.97
C ASP A 578 3.81 16.30 31.03
N PRO A 579 3.08 15.37 31.67
CA PRO A 579 3.49 13.97 31.81
C PRO A 579 3.33 13.12 30.54
N ARG A 580 2.88 13.68 29.41
CA ARG A 580 2.74 12.97 28.12
C ARG A 580 3.80 13.32 27.06
N GLY A 581 4.61 14.36 27.30
CA GLY A 581 5.64 14.79 26.35
C GLY A 581 5.11 15.33 25.01
N LEU A 582 3.85 15.77 24.96
CA LEU A 582 3.16 16.18 23.72
C LEU A 582 2.85 17.68 23.65
N GLY A 583 3.10 18.46 24.72
CA GLY A 583 3.38 19.90 24.64
C GLY A 583 2.33 20.84 24.04
N LEU A 584 1.10 20.40 23.73
CA LEU A 584 0.14 21.21 22.97
C LEU A 584 -1.25 21.20 23.61
N THR A 585 -1.52 22.22 24.42
CA THR A 585 -2.87 22.78 24.57
C THR A 585 -2.79 24.22 24.07
N MET A 586 -3.63 24.55 23.07
CA MET A 586 -4.10 25.88 22.65
C MET A 586 -3.67 26.37 21.25
N THR A 587 -4.67 26.40 20.36
CA THR A 587 -5.00 27.37 19.29
C THR A 587 -3.87 28.25 18.72
N PHE A 588 -3.59 28.06 17.44
CA PHE A 588 -2.82 28.96 16.57
C PHE A 588 -3.62 30.24 16.24
N PRO A 589 -3.11 31.45 16.52
CA PRO A 589 -3.58 32.66 15.86
C PRO A 589 -2.75 32.91 14.60
N LEU A 590 -3.38 32.77 13.43
CA LEU A 590 -2.83 33.13 12.12
C LEU A 590 -3.11 34.61 11.84
N ASP A 591 -2.25 35.51 12.34
CA ASP A 591 -2.21 36.89 11.85
C ASP A 591 -1.25 36.96 10.66
N GLY A 592 -1.81 36.88 9.45
CA GLY A 592 -1.13 37.19 8.19
C GLY A 592 -0.17 36.10 7.69
N PHE A 593 -0.24 35.84 6.39
CA PHE A 593 0.61 34.95 5.60
C PHE A 593 2.10 35.38 5.49
N THR A 594 2.67 35.94 6.56
CA THR A 594 4.09 36.22 6.71
C THR A 594 4.49 35.96 8.15
N SER A 595 5.57 35.23 8.35
CA SER A 595 6.26 34.95 9.61
C SER A 595 6.39 36.18 10.54
N ALA A 596 5.38 36.52 11.35
CA ALA A 596 5.53 37.54 12.40
C ALA A 596 4.30 37.68 13.32
N SER A 597 4.00 36.69 14.17
CA SER A 597 3.46 36.96 15.52
C SER A 597 3.28 35.70 16.36
N LEU A 598 4.30 35.37 17.16
CA LEU A 598 4.17 34.43 18.28
C LEU A 598 3.31 35.07 19.39
N GLY A 599 2.07 34.59 19.54
CA GLY A 599 1.19 34.86 20.69
C GLY A 599 1.64 34.15 21.99
N PRO A 600 1.05 34.44 23.16
CA PRO A 600 1.79 34.89 24.34
C PRO A 600 2.30 33.79 25.29
N ARG A 601 3.02 32.77 24.78
CA ARG A 601 3.94 31.91 25.58
C ARG A 601 5.17 31.42 24.77
N GLY A 602 5.87 32.35 24.10
CA GLY A 602 7.26 32.16 23.61
C GLY A 602 7.46 31.22 22.41
N PRO A 603 8.60 31.29 21.72
CA PRO A 603 8.93 30.37 20.62
C PRO A 603 9.22 28.95 21.16
N GLN A 604 8.51 27.93 20.66
CA GLN A 604 8.90 26.51 20.82
C GLN A 604 10.17 26.15 20.01
N PHE A 605 10.49 26.99 19.03
CA PHE A 605 11.62 26.87 18.12
C PHE A 605 12.36 28.20 18.08
N THR A 606 13.69 28.17 18.07
CA THR A 606 14.52 29.35 17.91
C THR A 606 14.33 29.99 16.52
N GLU A 607 14.60 31.29 16.40
CA GLU A 607 14.61 31.97 15.08
C GLU A 607 15.55 31.28 14.09
N ARG A 608 16.61 30.63 14.57
CA ARG A 608 17.57 29.89 13.73
C ARG A 608 17.01 28.56 13.25
N GLU A 609 16.28 27.82 14.10
CA GLU A 609 15.60 26.59 13.69
C GLU A 609 14.52 26.87 12.64
N ALA A 610 13.78 27.97 12.79
CA ALA A 610 12.71 28.36 11.88
C ALA A 610 13.18 29.11 10.61
N ALA A 611 14.46 29.49 10.52
CA ALA A 611 14.98 30.30 9.42
C ALA A 611 14.89 29.58 8.06
N ASP A 612 14.72 30.37 6.99
CA ASP A 612 14.96 29.88 5.63
C ASP A 612 16.44 29.53 5.48
N GLY A 613 16.74 28.44 4.77
CA GLY A 613 18.10 27.93 4.65
C GLY A 613 18.62 27.20 5.90
N ALA A 614 17.75 26.86 6.86
CA ALA A 614 18.17 26.14 8.05
C ALA A 614 18.68 24.72 7.71
N CYS A 615 19.84 24.39 8.27
CA CYS A 615 20.35 23.02 8.33
C CYS A 615 20.25 22.54 9.78
N LEU A 616 19.48 21.49 10.04
CA LEU A 616 19.21 21.00 11.39
C LEU A 616 19.89 19.67 11.64
N LEU A 617 20.46 19.52 12.82
CA LEU A 617 20.89 18.24 13.37
C LEU A 617 19.87 17.87 14.46
N ALA A 618 19.03 16.87 14.16
CA ALA A 618 17.92 16.46 15.00
C ALA A 618 18.23 15.09 15.64
N PRO A 619 18.38 15.02 16.97
CA PRO A 619 18.47 13.73 17.68
C PRO A 619 17.25 12.83 17.42
N GLU A 620 17.41 11.51 17.55
CA GLU A 620 16.33 10.53 17.32
C GLU A 620 15.11 10.76 18.22
N ASP A 621 15.29 11.23 19.46
CA ASP A 621 14.19 11.54 20.38
C ASP A 621 13.47 12.86 20.06
N GLU A 622 13.94 13.61 19.06
CA GLU A 622 13.44 14.92 18.64
C GLU A 622 12.68 14.88 17.29
N LEU A 623 12.48 13.70 16.69
CA LEU A 623 11.78 13.54 15.40
C LEU A 623 10.35 14.11 15.43
N GLY A 624 9.67 14.06 16.57
CA GLY A 624 8.38 14.71 16.74
C GLY A 624 8.46 16.24 16.61
N ARG A 625 9.49 16.88 17.19
CA ARG A 625 9.73 18.32 17.06
C ARG A 625 10.12 18.71 15.64
N VAL A 626 10.83 17.85 14.90
CA VAL A 626 11.10 18.05 13.47
C VAL A 626 9.80 18.16 12.69
N ALA A 627 8.87 17.22 12.88
CA ALA A 627 7.59 17.22 12.19
C ALA A 627 6.71 18.44 12.56
N GLU A 628 6.68 18.83 13.84
CA GLU A 628 5.99 20.06 14.30
C GLU A 628 6.61 21.33 13.69
N LEU A 629 7.94 21.40 13.61
CA LEU A 629 8.64 22.51 12.96
C LEU A 629 8.29 22.60 11.47
N LEU A 630 8.29 21.47 10.76
CA LEU A 630 7.95 21.41 9.35
C LEU A 630 6.52 21.88 9.11
N LEU A 631 5.56 21.46 9.94
CA LEU A 631 4.20 22.02 9.89
C LEU A 631 4.18 23.53 10.09
N LEU A 632 4.92 24.03 11.09
CA LEU A 632 4.95 25.46 11.42
C LEU A 632 5.51 26.31 10.27
N VAL A 633 6.62 25.89 9.66
CA VAL A 633 7.35 26.71 8.68
C VAL A 633 6.88 26.49 7.24
N LEU A 634 6.27 25.34 6.94
CA LEU A 634 5.76 25.02 5.61
C LEU A 634 4.25 25.30 5.50
N GLY A 635 3.47 24.96 6.54
CA GLY A 635 2.15 25.52 6.89
C GLY A 635 1.08 25.67 5.81
N ARG A 636 1.16 24.95 4.68
CA ARG A 636 0.39 25.24 3.46
C ARG A 636 -0.82 24.36 3.19
N TYR A 637 -1.21 23.49 4.12
CA TYR A 637 -2.39 22.65 3.90
C TYR A 637 -3.67 23.46 4.16
N GLU A 638 -4.60 23.45 3.20
CA GLU A 638 -5.91 24.10 3.33
C GLU A 638 -6.71 23.55 4.53
N VAL A 639 -6.62 22.23 4.77
CA VAL A 639 -7.19 21.56 5.95
C VAL A 639 -6.06 20.99 6.79
N GLN A 640 -6.11 21.23 8.10
CA GLN A 640 -5.14 20.77 9.09
C GLN A 640 -5.85 20.29 10.35
N LEU A 641 -5.19 19.46 11.16
CA LEU A 641 -5.67 19.19 12.51
C LEU A 641 -5.31 20.36 13.44
N ASP A 642 -6.21 20.65 14.38
CA ASP A 642 -5.97 21.64 15.45
C ASP A 642 -4.92 21.13 16.48
N ALA A 643 -4.77 19.80 16.61
CA ALA A 643 -3.74 19.15 17.41
C ALA A 643 -3.34 17.80 16.79
N PRO A 644 -2.08 17.35 16.95
CA PRO A 644 -1.65 16.05 16.45
C PRO A 644 -2.46 14.89 17.05
N GLU A 645 -2.84 13.94 16.20
CA GLU A 645 -3.49 12.69 16.59
C GLU A 645 -2.63 11.52 16.09
N PRO A 646 -1.84 10.85 16.96
CA PRO A 646 -0.80 9.91 16.54
C PRO A 646 -1.29 8.72 15.70
N ASP A 647 -2.49 8.23 16.00
CA ASP A 647 -3.11 7.10 15.31
C ASP A 647 -3.85 7.52 14.04
N LEU A 648 -3.94 8.83 13.76
CA LEU A 648 -4.61 9.36 12.58
C LEU A 648 -3.58 9.78 11.53
N VAL A 649 -3.61 9.14 10.37
CA VAL A 649 -2.83 9.58 9.22
C VAL A 649 -3.73 10.38 8.28
N MET A 650 -3.23 11.51 7.81
CA MET A 650 -3.91 12.38 6.87
C MET A 650 -3.02 12.64 5.66
N SER A 651 -3.61 12.58 4.46
CA SER A 651 -2.99 13.10 3.23
C SER A 651 -3.89 14.13 2.59
N SER A 652 -3.28 15.16 2.02
CA SER A 652 -3.97 16.24 1.31
C SER A 652 -3.52 16.30 -0.14
N ARG A 653 -4.48 16.50 -1.03
CA ARG A 653 -4.31 16.49 -2.48
C ARG A 653 -5.16 17.59 -3.10
N VAL A 654 -4.87 17.95 -4.35
CA VAL A 654 -5.60 18.98 -5.08
C VAL A 654 -5.93 18.51 -6.49
N ALA A 655 -7.14 18.80 -6.95
CA ALA A 655 -7.57 18.62 -8.33
C ALA A 655 -8.21 19.94 -8.81
N GLY A 656 -7.45 20.76 -9.53
CA GLY A 656 -7.89 22.11 -9.90
C GLY A 656 -8.10 22.99 -8.66
N ASP A 657 -9.35 23.43 -8.42
CA ASP A 657 -9.75 24.22 -7.24
C ASP A 657 -10.35 23.38 -6.10
N ILE A 658 -10.40 22.05 -6.25
CA ILE A 658 -10.94 21.12 -5.26
C ILE A 658 -9.81 20.55 -4.43
N GLY A 659 -9.87 20.73 -3.10
CA GLY A 659 -9.02 20.00 -2.17
C GLY A 659 -9.62 18.63 -1.86
N VAL A 660 -8.77 17.61 -1.76
CA VAL A 660 -9.14 16.23 -1.45
C VAL A 660 -8.31 15.79 -0.25
N HIS A 661 -8.98 15.37 0.81
CA HIS A 661 -8.32 14.98 2.06
C HIS A 661 -8.77 13.60 2.49
N LEU A 662 -7.79 12.72 2.72
CA LEU A 662 -8.00 11.36 3.18
C LEU A 662 -7.51 11.26 4.61
N LEU A 663 -8.40 10.82 5.50
CA LEU A 663 -8.09 10.57 6.90
C LEU A 663 -8.28 9.08 7.16
N HIS A 664 -7.32 8.45 7.83
CA HIS A 664 -7.42 7.04 8.21
C HIS A 664 -7.00 6.87 9.68
N ASN A 665 -7.94 6.41 10.52
CA ASN A 665 -7.68 6.07 11.91
C ASN A 665 -7.07 4.66 11.96
N GLN A 666 -5.75 4.58 12.12
CA GLN A 666 -5.02 3.31 12.18
C GLN A 666 -5.10 2.66 13.57
N GLY A 667 -5.59 3.38 14.58
CA GLY A 667 -5.80 2.90 15.94
C GLY A 667 -7.09 2.10 16.12
N SER A 668 -7.23 1.46 17.29
CA SER A 668 -8.43 0.71 17.67
C SER A 668 -9.47 1.56 18.42
N ALA A 669 -9.09 2.73 18.91
CA ALA A 669 -9.97 3.64 19.62
C ALA A 669 -10.66 4.62 18.65
N ALA A 670 -11.90 4.99 18.96
CA ALA A 670 -12.57 6.07 18.25
C ALA A 670 -11.88 7.43 18.52
N VAL A 671 -11.74 8.24 17.49
CA VAL A 671 -11.21 9.60 17.56
C VAL A 671 -12.22 10.62 17.04
N GLY A 672 -12.12 11.85 17.54
CA GLY A 672 -12.94 12.98 17.11
C GLY A 672 -12.09 14.22 16.83
N PRO A 673 -11.12 14.15 15.89
CA PRO A 673 -10.22 15.26 15.62
C PRO A 673 -11.00 16.54 15.28
N ARG A 674 -10.55 17.65 15.87
CA ARG A 674 -10.94 18.98 15.44
C ARG A 674 -10.03 19.40 14.30
N LEU A 675 -10.62 19.68 13.15
CA LEU A 675 -9.94 20.18 11.96
C LEU A 675 -10.13 21.69 11.84
N MET A 676 -9.15 22.31 11.23
CA MET A 676 -9.10 23.72 10.86
C MET A 676 -9.02 23.83 9.35
N LEU A 677 -9.89 24.63 8.76
CA LEU A 677 -9.86 25.04 7.36
C LEU A 677 -9.46 26.50 7.27
N VAL A 678 -8.46 26.79 6.45
CA VAL A 678 -7.99 28.14 6.13
C VAL A 678 -7.93 28.27 4.62
N SER A 679 -8.66 29.25 4.07
CA SER A 679 -8.67 29.48 2.62
C SER A 679 -8.82 30.98 2.32
N GLU A 680 -8.24 31.43 1.21
CA GLU A 680 -8.44 32.81 0.73
C GLU A 680 -9.76 32.98 -0.02
N GLN A 681 -10.52 31.89 -0.20
CA GLN A 681 -11.78 31.86 -0.92
C GLN A 681 -12.84 31.13 -0.09
N PRO A 682 -14.13 31.48 -0.22
CA PRO A 682 -15.18 30.74 0.46
C PRO A 682 -15.20 29.28 0.01
N ARG A 683 -15.29 28.35 0.98
CA ARG A 683 -15.27 26.90 0.72
C ARG A 683 -16.46 26.19 1.35
N VAL A 684 -16.90 25.12 0.71
CA VAL A 684 -17.77 24.10 1.31
C VAL A 684 -16.94 22.85 1.55
N VAL A 685 -17.05 22.31 2.77
CA VAL A 685 -16.43 21.04 3.17
C VAL A 685 -17.49 19.94 3.07
N GLU A 686 -17.22 18.91 2.30
CA GLU A 686 -18.13 17.78 2.09
C GLU A 686 -17.46 16.48 2.52
N ARG A 687 -18.18 15.66 3.32
CA ARG A 687 -17.79 14.29 3.64
C ARG A 687 -18.45 13.34 2.64
N TRP A 688 -17.67 12.45 2.06
CA TRP A 688 -18.14 11.43 1.14
C TRP A 688 -18.42 10.10 1.85
N ASP A 689 -19.53 9.48 1.46
CA ASP A 689 -19.78 8.06 1.67
C ASP A 689 -19.27 7.31 0.43
N THR A 690 -18.22 6.52 0.63
CA THR A 690 -17.52 5.81 -0.45
C THR A 690 -18.28 4.59 -0.96
N LEU A 691 -19.25 4.08 -0.21
CA LEU A 691 -20.11 2.97 -0.66
C LEU A 691 -21.22 3.49 -1.56
N THR A 692 -21.84 4.61 -1.21
CA THR A 692 -22.93 5.20 -1.99
C THR A 692 -22.46 6.21 -3.03
N SER A 693 -21.18 6.60 -3.00
CA SER A 693 -20.61 7.65 -3.85
C SER A 693 -21.38 8.98 -3.75
N THR A 694 -21.89 9.27 -2.54
CA THR A 694 -22.61 10.51 -2.24
C THR A 694 -21.83 11.36 -1.25
N SER A 695 -22.10 12.67 -1.23
CA SER A 695 -21.44 13.59 -0.31
C SER A 695 -22.44 14.44 0.46
N LYS A 696 -22.01 14.90 1.65
CA LYS A 696 -22.81 15.77 2.51
C LYS A 696 -21.96 16.95 3.01
N PRO A 697 -22.48 18.20 2.95
CA PRO A 697 -21.82 19.34 3.55
C PRO A 697 -21.73 19.22 5.08
N ILE A 698 -20.51 19.32 5.62
CA ILE A 698 -20.22 19.24 7.05
C ILE A 698 -19.67 20.55 7.64
N ALA A 699 -19.20 21.46 6.80
CA ALA A 699 -18.81 22.82 7.20
C ALA A 699 -18.85 23.77 6.00
N VAL A 700 -18.96 25.07 6.27
CA VAL A 700 -18.83 26.16 5.29
C VAL A 700 -17.85 27.18 5.86
N HIS A 701 -16.88 27.58 5.04
CA HIS A 701 -15.93 28.64 5.33
C HIS A 701 -16.31 29.87 4.50
N ASP A 702 -16.89 30.88 5.14
CA ASP A 702 -17.38 32.12 4.54
C ASP A 702 -16.63 33.36 5.07
N GLU A 703 -16.10 33.30 6.29
CA GLU A 703 -15.31 34.36 6.91
C GLU A 703 -13.80 34.19 6.66
N LEU A 704 -13.29 34.79 5.58
CA LEU A 704 -11.90 34.65 5.12
C LEU A 704 -10.82 35.15 6.11
N SER A 705 -11.21 35.96 7.10
CA SER A 705 -10.29 36.46 8.12
C SER A 705 -10.13 35.52 9.32
N GLU A 706 -10.96 34.50 9.45
CA GLU A 706 -10.92 33.57 10.58
C GLU A 706 -10.92 32.10 10.10
N PRO A 707 -10.18 31.20 10.77
CA PRO A 707 -10.26 29.78 10.47
C PRO A 707 -11.66 29.21 10.76
N THR A 708 -12.13 28.31 9.90
CA THR A 708 -13.34 27.52 10.17
C THR A 708 -12.95 26.20 10.83
N TYR A 709 -13.54 25.92 11.98
CA TYR A 709 -13.33 24.65 12.69
C TYR A 709 -14.49 23.70 12.54
N PHE A 710 -14.19 22.42 12.35
CA PHE A 710 -15.17 21.35 12.29
C PHE A 710 -14.59 20.06 12.89
N THR A 711 -15.44 19.08 13.19
CA THR A 711 -15.02 17.81 13.80
C THR A 711 -15.50 16.66 12.96
N ILE A 712 -14.68 15.62 12.85
CA ILE A 712 -15.04 14.36 12.22
C ILE A 712 -14.83 13.26 13.24
N ALA A 713 -15.88 12.49 13.52
CA ALA A 713 -15.78 11.28 14.32
C ALA A 713 -15.40 10.10 13.40
N LEU A 714 -14.41 9.33 13.83
CA LEU A 714 -13.94 8.10 13.18
C LEU A 714 -13.81 7.00 14.24
N GLU A 715 -14.47 5.87 14.03
CA GLU A 715 -14.23 4.67 14.81
C GLU A 715 -12.82 4.12 14.56
N GLY A 716 -12.36 3.18 15.40
CA GLY A 716 -11.10 2.48 15.17
C GLY A 716 -11.09 1.80 13.80
N GLY A 717 -10.07 2.10 12.99
CA GLY A 717 -9.96 1.57 11.63
C GLY A 717 -10.83 2.24 10.55
N GLU A 718 -11.59 3.29 10.90
CA GLU A 718 -12.41 4.03 9.92
C GLU A 718 -11.59 5.06 9.14
N SER A 719 -12.04 5.35 7.92
CA SER A 719 -11.50 6.40 7.07
C SER A 719 -12.56 7.40 6.64
N ALA A 720 -12.14 8.62 6.36
CA ALA A 720 -12.97 9.65 5.75
C ALA A 720 -12.32 10.22 4.49
N LEU A 721 -13.13 10.31 3.43
CA LEU A 721 -12.86 11.11 2.24
C LEU A 721 -13.59 12.46 2.39
N ILE A 722 -12.82 13.54 2.39
CA ILE A 722 -13.31 14.91 2.48
C ILE A 722 -12.93 15.65 1.21
N THR A 723 -13.83 16.47 0.70
CA THR A 723 -13.50 17.45 -0.33
C THR A 723 -13.77 18.87 0.14
N THR A 724 -12.89 19.79 -0.21
CA THR A 724 -13.13 21.23 -0.12
C THR A 724 -13.35 21.76 -1.53
N ARG A 725 -14.43 22.50 -1.76
CA ARG A 725 -14.71 23.12 -3.06
C ARG A 725 -15.13 24.57 -2.90
N PRO A 726 -14.97 25.42 -3.92
CA PRO A 726 -15.50 26.78 -3.87
C PRO A 726 -17.00 26.79 -3.53
N ASP A 727 -17.41 27.74 -2.68
CA ASP A 727 -18.81 27.97 -2.40
C ASP A 727 -19.48 28.71 -3.57
N SER A 728 -20.57 28.13 -4.08
CA SER A 728 -21.42 28.71 -5.13
C SER A 728 -22.28 29.89 -4.63
N GLY A 729 -22.35 30.13 -3.31
CA GLY A 729 -23.17 31.18 -2.70
C GLY A 729 -24.64 30.80 -2.50
N GLU A 730 -25.01 29.55 -2.79
CA GLU A 730 -26.32 29.00 -2.44
C GLU A 730 -26.34 28.57 -0.97
N SER A 731 -27.51 28.70 -0.31
CA SER A 731 -27.65 28.33 1.09
C SER A 731 -27.39 26.83 1.28
N THR A 732 -26.24 26.51 1.88
CA THR A 732 -25.81 25.13 2.12
C THR A 732 -26.18 24.72 3.53
N ALA A 733 -27.06 23.74 3.68
CA ALA A 733 -27.44 23.20 4.99
C ALA A 733 -26.30 22.31 5.51
N VAL A 734 -25.71 22.67 6.64
CA VAL A 734 -24.67 21.86 7.30
C VAL A 734 -25.35 20.84 8.22
N GLU A 735 -25.12 19.55 7.98
CA GLU A 735 -25.59 18.49 8.89
C GLU A 735 -24.61 18.38 10.07
N LYS A 736 -25.09 18.55 11.30
CA LYS A 736 -24.30 18.25 12.50
C LYS A 736 -24.33 16.74 12.72
N ALA A 737 -23.18 16.13 13.00
CA ALA A 737 -23.13 14.72 13.38
C ALA A 737 -24.05 14.47 14.60
N PRO A 738 -24.92 13.46 14.57
CA PRO A 738 -25.83 13.18 15.66
C PRO A 738 -25.06 12.87 16.95
N GLU A 739 -25.53 13.38 18.10
CA GLU A 739 -25.20 12.80 19.41
C GLU A 739 -26.26 11.74 19.75
N PRO A 740 -25.99 10.45 19.50
CA PRO A 740 -26.97 9.41 19.75
C PRO A 740 -27.20 9.24 21.25
N VAL A 741 -28.45 9.45 21.69
CA VAL A 741 -28.87 9.02 23.03
C VAL A 741 -29.29 7.56 22.92
N ARG A 742 -28.65 6.70 23.72
CA ARG A 742 -29.01 5.27 23.80
C ARG A 742 -30.38 5.10 24.43
N ILE A 743 -31.21 4.28 23.80
CA ILE A 743 -32.54 3.94 24.29
C ILE A 743 -32.70 2.42 24.16
N GLY A 744 -32.06 1.63 25.04
CA GLY A 744 -32.03 0.17 24.83
C GLY A 744 -31.86 -0.69 26.08
N GLN A 745 -32.63 -1.80 26.09
CA GLN A 745 -32.55 -3.00 26.94
C GLN A 745 -31.76 -4.12 26.22
N GLU A 746 -31.48 -5.23 26.93
CA GLU A 746 -30.85 -6.43 26.35
C GLU A 746 -31.77 -7.10 25.30
N VAL A 747 -31.25 -7.30 24.09
CA VAL A 747 -31.97 -7.88 22.94
C VAL A 747 -31.63 -9.37 22.81
N ARG A 748 -32.64 -10.21 22.54
CA ARG A 748 -32.51 -11.66 22.42
C ARG A 748 -32.96 -12.13 21.05
N ALA A 749 -32.23 -13.07 20.46
CA ALA A 749 -32.64 -13.72 19.22
C ALA A 749 -33.77 -14.72 19.50
N GLN A 750 -34.87 -14.59 18.75
CA GLN A 750 -36.06 -15.46 18.78
C GLN A 750 -35.92 -16.67 17.84
N GLY A 751 -34.87 -16.70 17.02
CA GLY A 751 -34.63 -17.78 16.09
C GLY A 751 -33.32 -17.59 15.35
N ILE A 752 -32.80 -18.71 14.85
CA ILE A 752 -31.60 -18.78 14.03
C ILE A 752 -31.78 -19.87 12.98
N GLU A 753 -31.47 -19.53 11.73
CA GLU A 753 -31.60 -20.42 10.57
C GLU A 753 -30.30 -20.37 9.76
N VAL A 754 -29.73 -21.52 9.45
CA VAL A 754 -28.65 -21.59 8.45
C VAL A 754 -29.29 -21.43 7.08
N VAL A 755 -28.87 -20.42 6.33
CA VAL A 755 -29.36 -20.16 4.97
C VAL A 755 -28.44 -20.84 3.96
N ARG A 756 -27.14 -20.66 4.15
CA ARG A 756 -26.08 -21.14 3.25
C ARG A 756 -24.91 -21.63 4.08
N ARG A 757 -24.31 -22.76 3.69
CA ARG A 757 -23.11 -23.30 4.34
C ARG A 757 -22.01 -23.52 3.33
N SER A 758 -20.80 -23.04 3.64
CA SER A 758 -19.59 -23.34 2.89
C SER A 758 -18.80 -24.42 3.62
N VAL A 759 -18.38 -25.45 2.90
CA VAL A 759 -17.72 -26.63 3.48
C VAL A 759 -16.48 -27.00 2.68
N ILE A 760 -15.41 -27.34 3.39
CA ILE A 760 -14.26 -28.03 2.81
C ILE A 760 -14.52 -29.53 2.96
N THR A 761 -14.67 -30.23 1.84
CA THR A 761 -14.95 -31.66 1.82
C THR A 761 -13.70 -32.48 2.17
N ALA A 762 -13.87 -33.77 2.44
CA ALA A 762 -12.74 -34.69 2.59
C ALA A 762 -11.91 -34.86 1.30
N ALA A 763 -12.47 -34.46 0.15
CA ALA A 763 -11.75 -34.41 -1.12
C ALA A 763 -10.91 -33.14 -1.27
N GLY A 764 -11.10 -32.13 -0.42
CA GLY A 764 -10.50 -30.80 -0.49
C GLY A 764 -11.31 -29.80 -1.32
N ASP A 765 -12.45 -30.22 -1.86
CA ASP A 765 -13.31 -29.35 -2.66
C ASP A 765 -13.98 -28.31 -1.78
N LEU A 766 -14.12 -27.10 -2.33
CA LEU A 766 -14.90 -26.03 -1.71
C LEU A 766 -16.33 -26.08 -2.24
N GLU A 767 -17.28 -26.47 -1.38
CA GLU A 767 -18.68 -26.66 -1.76
C GLU A 767 -19.61 -25.70 -1.00
N VAL A 768 -20.63 -25.24 -1.72
CA VAL A 768 -21.75 -24.46 -1.18
C VAL A 768 -22.97 -25.35 -1.05
N LEU A 769 -23.46 -25.49 0.18
CA LEU A 769 -24.68 -26.22 0.49
C LEU A 769 -25.79 -25.21 0.76
N GLU A 770 -26.70 -25.08 -0.21
CA GLU A 770 -27.95 -24.33 -0.06
C GLU A 770 -28.94 -25.17 0.74
N SER A 771 -29.10 -24.87 2.04
CA SER A 771 -29.99 -25.62 2.91
C SER A 771 -30.52 -24.75 4.05
N SER A 772 -31.82 -24.43 3.99
CA SER A 772 -32.57 -23.80 5.09
C SER A 772 -32.82 -24.83 6.19
N TYR A 773 -32.10 -24.75 7.30
CA TYR A 773 -32.40 -25.55 8.49
C TYR A 773 -32.13 -24.80 9.79
N VAL A 774 -32.89 -25.15 10.83
CA VAL A 774 -32.69 -24.65 12.20
C VAL A 774 -31.69 -25.58 12.91
N PRO A 775 -30.58 -25.07 13.47
CA PRO A 775 -29.64 -25.90 14.23
C PRO A 775 -30.31 -26.55 15.44
N GLU A 776 -30.16 -27.87 15.62
CA GLU A 776 -30.80 -28.61 16.72
C GLU A 776 -30.35 -28.15 18.12
N GLU A 777 -29.16 -27.53 18.21
CA GLU A 777 -28.48 -27.20 19.45
C GLU A 777 -28.86 -25.81 20.02
N LEU A 778 -29.59 -24.98 19.26
CA LEU A 778 -29.94 -23.61 19.65
C LEU A 778 -31.43 -23.49 20.03
N PRO A 779 -31.76 -22.97 21.23
CA PRO A 779 -33.15 -22.77 21.64
C PRO A 779 -33.80 -21.62 20.86
N ALA A 780 -35.14 -21.59 20.81
CA ALA A 780 -35.91 -20.52 20.19
C ALA A 780 -35.80 -19.14 20.89
N ASP A 781 -34.98 -19.00 21.93
CA ASP A 781 -34.72 -17.73 22.60
C ASP A 781 -33.34 -17.74 23.29
N PHE A 782 -32.38 -16.95 22.78
CA PHE A 782 -31.03 -16.89 23.33
C PHE A 782 -30.41 -15.49 23.26
N ILE A 783 -29.45 -15.24 24.16
CA ILE A 783 -28.66 -14.00 24.16
C ILE A 783 -27.62 -14.09 23.04
N LEU A 784 -27.56 -13.04 22.22
CA LEU A 784 -26.57 -12.86 21.16
C LEU A 784 -25.16 -13.07 21.70
N ARG A 785 -24.40 -13.87 20.96
CA ARG A 785 -23.05 -14.30 21.29
C ARG A 785 -22.41 -14.89 20.04
N PRO A 786 -21.08 -15.07 20.04
CA PRO A 786 -20.40 -15.67 18.89
C PRO A 786 -20.89 -17.08 18.58
N LEU A 787 -20.92 -17.45 17.29
CA LEU A 787 -21.39 -18.76 16.81
C LEU A 787 -20.54 -19.92 17.34
N GLU A 788 -19.27 -19.69 17.63
CA GLU A 788 -18.40 -20.71 18.22
C GLU A 788 -18.78 -21.07 19.66
N GLU A 789 -19.56 -20.22 20.33
CA GLU A 789 -20.13 -20.47 21.66
C GLU A 789 -21.54 -21.09 21.59
N THR A 790 -22.08 -21.32 20.38
CA THR A 790 -23.45 -21.83 20.17
C THR A 790 -23.50 -23.25 19.58
N GLY A 791 -22.38 -24.00 19.64
CA GLY A 791 -22.27 -25.32 19.00
C GLY A 791 -21.94 -25.26 17.50
N MET A 792 -21.88 -24.07 16.93
CA MET A 792 -21.59 -23.82 15.51
C MET A 792 -20.12 -23.42 15.28
N ARG A 793 -19.18 -24.00 16.06
CA ARG A 793 -17.75 -23.67 16.03
C ARG A 793 -17.13 -23.72 14.64
N ASP A 794 -17.44 -24.75 13.88
CA ASP A 794 -16.85 -24.96 12.56
C ASP A 794 -17.70 -24.33 11.45
N PHE A 795 -18.66 -23.45 11.76
CA PHE A 795 -19.55 -22.88 10.76
C PHE A 795 -18.85 -21.85 9.86
N ALA A 796 -19.09 -21.97 8.55
CA ALA A 796 -18.77 -20.96 7.55
C ALA A 796 -19.98 -20.81 6.61
N GLY A 797 -20.38 -19.58 6.29
CA GLY A 797 -21.53 -19.30 5.43
C GLY A 797 -22.42 -18.19 6.00
N THR A 798 -23.73 -18.27 5.74
CA THR A 798 -24.71 -17.25 6.12
C THR A 798 -25.77 -17.80 7.07
N VAL A 799 -25.99 -17.08 8.16
CA VAL A 799 -26.99 -17.39 9.19
C VAL A 799 -27.99 -16.25 9.30
N ARG A 800 -29.28 -16.57 9.33
CA ARG A 800 -30.39 -15.63 9.53
C ARG A 800 -30.84 -15.65 10.98
N TYR A 801 -30.86 -14.49 11.62
CA TYR A 801 -31.37 -14.24 12.96
C TYR A 801 -32.74 -13.57 12.87
N SER A 802 -33.68 -14.01 13.71
CA SER A 802 -34.98 -13.34 13.91
C SER A 802 -35.00 -12.72 15.30
N ILE A 803 -35.34 -11.44 15.40
CA ILE A 803 -35.22 -10.64 16.62
C ILE A 803 -36.46 -9.77 16.80
N ASP A 804 -37.02 -9.79 18.00
CA ASP A 804 -38.06 -8.83 18.41
C ASP A 804 -37.38 -7.54 18.91
N LEU A 805 -37.37 -6.50 18.08
CA LEU A 805 -36.78 -5.20 18.40
C LEU A 805 -37.83 -4.27 19.01
N TYR A 806 -37.63 -3.89 20.27
CA TYR A 806 -38.53 -2.94 20.93
C TYR A 806 -38.13 -1.48 20.67
N VAL A 807 -39.04 -0.71 20.07
CA VAL A 807 -38.92 0.74 19.89
C VAL A 807 -39.90 1.44 20.83
N VAL A 808 -39.37 2.31 21.70
CA VAL A 808 -40.19 3.07 22.66
C VAL A 808 -41.24 3.89 21.90
N PRO A 809 -42.55 3.69 22.16
CA PRO A 809 -43.62 4.31 21.36
C PRO A 809 -43.56 5.83 21.25
N THR A 810 -43.00 6.53 22.24
CA THR A 810 -42.89 8.00 22.23
C THR A 810 -41.78 8.53 21.33
N ASN A 811 -40.88 7.65 20.85
CA ASN A 811 -39.69 8.04 20.08
C ASN A 811 -39.80 7.69 18.59
N VAL A 812 -40.87 7.03 18.17
CA VAL A 812 -41.04 6.58 16.77
C VAL A 812 -41.06 7.74 15.76
N ASP A 813 -41.45 8.94 16.21
CA ASP A 813 -41.48 10.18 15.40
C ASP A 813 -40.15 10.97 15.43
N ASP A 814 -39.11 10.43 16.08
CA ASP A 814 -37.77 11.00 16.07
C ASP A 814 -36.93 10.44 14.91
N ARG A 815 -35.75 11.02 14.70
CA ARG A 815 -34.76 10.43 13.81
C ARG A 815 -34.05 9.29 14.55
N LEU A 816 -34.12 8.08 14.00
CA LEU A 816 -33.77 6.82 14.67
C LEU A 816 -32.78 6.03 13.82
N PHE A 817 -31.82 5.40 14.48
CA PHE A 817 -30.85 4.51 13.86
C PHE A 817 -30.85 3.15 14.57
N LEU A 818 -30.73 2.08 13.80
CA LEU A 818 -30.42 0.74 14.29
C LEU A 818 -28.90 0.57 14.27
N ASP A 819 -28.32 0.17 15.39
CA ASP A 819 -26.90 -0.19 15.52
C ASP A 819 -26.82 -1.66 15.93
N LEU A 820 -26.20 -2.49 15.09
CA LEU A 820 -26.11 -3.94 15.34
C LEU A 820 -25.00 -4.30 16.34
N GLY A 821 -24.13 -3.35 16.72
CA GLY A 821 -22.96 -3.62 17.56
C GLY A 821 -21.92 -4.46 16.83
N GLU A 822 -21.35 -5.45 17.52
CA GLU A 822 -20.36 -6.36 16.95
C GLU A 822 -21.03 -7.39 16.02
N VAL A 823 -20.56 -7.45 14.78
CA VAL A 823 -20.97 -8.42 13.75
C VAL A 823 -19.72 -9.08 13.19
N GLY A 824 -19.74 -10.42 13.09
CA GLY A 824 -18.73 -11.20 12.40
C GLY A 824 -19.31 -11.92 11.18
N TYR A 825 -19.30 -11.35 9.97
CA TYR A 825 -18.60 -10.11 9.61
C TYR A 825 -19.37 -9.18 8.65
N ILE A 826 -20.24 -9.72 7.78
CA ILE A 826 -21.12 -8.92 6.91
C ILE A 826 -22.55 -9.09 7.41
N ALA A 827 -23.32 -7.99 7.52
CA ALA A 827 -24.73 -8.04 7.89
C ALA A 827 -25.64 -7.53 6.77
N ARG A 828 -26.76 -8.21 6.54
CA ARG A 828 -27.89 -7.71 5.75
C ARG A 828 -29.16 -7.73 6.59
N GLY A 829 -29.92 -6.63 6.61
CA GLY A 829 -31.03 -6.45 7.55
C GLY A 829 -32.38 -6.21 6.90
N TRP A 830 -33.45 -6.59 7.58
CA TRP A 830 -34.83 -6.22 7.28
C TRP A 830 -35.57 -5.83 8.55
N LEU A 831 -36.37 -4.77 8.51
CA LEU A 831 -37.23 -4.34 9.61
C LEU A 831 -38.69 -4.33 9.15
N ASN A 832 -39.54 -5.13 9.81
CA ASN A 832 -40.95 -5.31 9.45
C ASN A 832 -41.17 -5.69 7.98
N GLY A 833 -40.23 -6.46 7.41
CA GLY A 833 -40.24 -6.88 6.00
C GLY A 833 -39.61 -5.89 5.01
N GLU A 834 -39.27 -4.67 5.43
CA GLU A 834 -38.58 -3.69 4.59
C GLU A 834 -37.06 -3.89 4.68
N GLU A 835 -36.37 -3.90 3.54
CA GLU A 835 -34.92 -4.12 3.46
C GLU A 835 -34.14 -2.89 3.91
N LEU A 836 -33.14 -3.11 4.78
CA LEU A 836 -32.25 -2.07 5.32
C LEU A 836 -30.93 -1.96 4.55
N GLY A 837 -30.60 -2.94 3.70
CA GLY A 837 -29.36 -3.03 2.95
C GLY A 837 -28.28 -3.90 3.62
N GLU A 838 -27.09 -3.90 3.01
CA GLU A 838 -25.90 -4.63 3.46
C GLU A 838 -24.92 -3.67 4.17
N SER A 839 -24.22 -4.19 5.19
CA SER A 839 -23.12 -3.53 5.88
C SER A 839 -21.95 -4.50 6.00
N ALA A 840 -20.89 -4.25 5.23
CA ALA A 840 -19.70 -5.10 5.16
C ALA A 840 -18.68 -4.84 6.30
N TRP A 841 -18.80 -3.71 7.00
CA TRP A 841 -17.86 -3.34 8.07
C TRP A 841 -18.47 -2.35 9.07
N PRO A 842 -17.85 -2.23 10.27
CA PRO A 842 -18.26 -1.26 11.27
C PRO A 842 -18.11 0.21 10.82
N PRO A 843 -18.94 1.12 11.39
CA PRO A 843 -20.07 0.81 12.28
C PRO A 843 -21.25 0.20 11.52
N HIS A 844 -21.82 -0.91 12.04
CA HIS A 844 -22.98 -1.57 11.44
C HIS A 844 -24.28 -0.85 11.82
N ARG A 845 -24.44 0.36 11.28
CA ARG A 845 -25.51 1.30 11.64
C ARG A 845 -26.29 1.76 10.40
N VAL A 846 -27.62 1.81 10.53
CA VAL A 846 -28.52 2.26 9.46
C VAL A 846 -29.67 3.11 10.03
N GLU A 847 -30.11 4.12 9.28
CA GLU A 847 -31.27 4.94 9.65
C GLU A 847 -32.57 4.15 9.45
N ILE A 848 -33.43 4.12 10.48
CA ILE A 848 -34.72 3.38 10.47
C ILE A 848 -35.93 4.32 10.66
N THR A 849 -35.74 5.62 10.46
CA THR A 849 -36.79 6.63 10.60
C THR A 849 -37.93 6.37 9.64
N GLY A 850 -39.15 6.30 10.18
CA GLY A 850 -40.35 6.00 9.41
C GLY A 850 -40.56 4.52 9.08
N LEU A 851 -39.56 3.65 9.31
CA LEU A 851 -39.67 2.20 9.16
C LEU A 851 -40.08 1.49 10.45
N ALA A 852 -39.62 2.02 11.59
CA ALA A 852 -39.99 1.52 12.91
C ALA A 852 -41.46 1.83 13.27
N ALA A 853 -42.14 0.86 13.87
CA ALA A 853 -43.45 0.96 14.49
C ALA A 853 -43.33 1.10 16.03
N PRO A 854 -44.32 1.71 16.71
CA PRO A 854 -44.31 1.78 18.17
C PRO A 854 -44.49 0.38 18.80
N GLY A 855 -43.58 -0.01 19.69
CA GLY A 855 -43.60 -1.31 20.36
C GLY A 855 -42.65 -2.32 19.72
N ILE A 856 -43.08 -3.57 19.57
CA ILE A 856 -42.26 -4.66 19.02
C ILE A 856 -42.24 -4.57 17.49
N ASN A 857 -41.05 -4.66 16.92
CA ASN A 857 -40.78 -4.71 15.49
C ASN A 857 -40.06 -6.02 15.16
N GLU A 858 -40.36 -6.60 14.01
CA GLU A 858 -39.66 -7.79 13.53
C GLU A 858 -38.36 -7.35 12.84
N LEU A 859 -37.22 -7.69 13.43
CA LEU A 859 -35.91 -7.49 12.84
C LEU A 859 -35.37 -8.85 12.37
N VAL A 860 -35.04 -8.93 11.09
CA VAL A 860 -34.32 -10.08 10.51
C VAL A 860 -32.93 -9.61 10.13
N VAL A 861 -31.90 -10.35 10.52
CA VAL A 861 -30.50 -10.04 10.16
C VAL A 861 -29.83 -11.31 9.64
N GLU A 862 -29.35 -11.26 8.41
CA GLU A 862 -28.42 -12.27 7.88
C GLU A 862 -26.99 -11.85 8.17
N VAL A 863 -26.20 -12.78 8.72
CA VAL A 863 -24.77 -12.58 8.95
C VAL A 863 -23.97 -13.62 8.18
N THR A 864 -23.06 -13.13 7.33
CA THR A 864 -22.11 -13.95 6.58
C THR A 864 -20.75 -13.93 7.29
N THR A 865 -20.19 -15.13 7.53
CA THR A 865 -18.93 -15.34 8.26
C THR A 865 -17.74 -15.50 7.29
N THR A 866 -16.55 -15.89 7.78
CA THR A 866 -15.41 -16.25 6.94
C THR A 866 -15.24 -17.77 6.81
N LEU A 867 -14.32 -18.19 5.94
CA LEU A 867 -13.97 -19.60 5.75
C LEU A 867 -12.93 -20.11 6.77
N ALA A 868 -12.39 -19.24 7.64
CA ALA A 868 -11.38 -19.58 8.64
C ALA A 868 -11.77 -20.79 9.49
N ASN A 869 -13.01 -20.82 10.00
CA ASN A 869 -13.51 -21.87 10.88
C ASN A 869 -13.51 -23.26 10.21
N GLN A 870 -13.67 -23.33 8.88
CA GLN A 870 -13.51 -24.56 8.12
C GLN A 870 -12.03 -24.89 7.89
N ALA A 871 -11.22 -23.90 7.51
CA ALA A 871 -9.80 -24.07 7.18
C ALA A 871 -8.93 -24.48 8.37
N VAL A 872 -9.37 -24.26 9.61
CA VAL A 872 -8.63 -24.64 10.83
C VAL A 872 -9.04 -26.01 11.41
N ARG A 873 -10.06 -26.67 10.85
CA ARG A 873 -10.51 -27.98 11.31
C ARG A 873 -9.37 -28.99 11.24
N GLU A 874 -9.22 -29.81 12.28
CA GLU A 874 -8.09 -30.74 12.37
C GLU A 874 -8.11 -31.79 11.24
N ASP A 875 -9.29 -32.21 10.80
CA ASP A 875 -9.40 -33.15 9.67
C ASP A 875 -9.02 -32.50 8.33
N VAL A 876 -9.30 -31.21 8.13
CA VAL A 876 -8.84 -30.44 6.97
C VAL A 876 -7.33 -30.25 7.00
N VAL A 877 -6.76 -29.87 8.14
CA VAL A 877 -5.31 -29.70 8.32
C VAL A 877 -4.59 -31.04 8.08
N GLN A 878 -5.11 -32.13 8.64
CA GLN A 878 -4.53 -33.46 8.46
C GLN A 878 -4.63 -33.93 7.00
N MET A 879 -5.77 -33.71 6.35
CA MET A 879 -5.93 -33.97 4.91
C MET A 879 -4.89 -33.19 4.09
N ALA A 880 -4.71 -31.89 4.36
CA ALA A 880 -3.72 -31.08 3.65
C ALA A 880 -2.29 -31.61 3.84
N ARG A 881 -1.94 -32.10 5.04
CA ARG A 881 -0.63 -32.74 5.30
C ARG A 881 -0.46 -34.04 4.54
N GLU A 882 -1.46 -34.93 4.60
CA GLU A 882 -1.42 -36.25 3.93
C GLU A 882 -1.32 -36.14 2.41
N ARG A 883 -1.87 -35.07 1.84
CA ARG A 883 -1.86 -34.80 0.41
C ARG A 883 -0.72 -33.90 -0.06
N GLY A 884 0.13 -33.43 0.84
CA GLY A 884 1.26 -32.55 0.53
C GLY A 884 0.88 -31.10 0.20
N TRP A 885 -0.33 -30.67 0.58
CA TRP A 885 -0.85 -29.31 0.36
C TRP A 885 -0.48 -28.34 1.49
N PHE A 886 0.05 -28.86 2.59
CA PHE A 886 0.49 -28.06 3.72
C PHE A 886 1.84 -27.38 3.41
N ASN A 887 1.80 -26.26 2.67
CA ASN A 887 2.97 -25.48 2.29
C ASN A 887 3.37 -24.45 3.38
N ALA A 888 4.45 -23.71 3.15
CA ALA A 888 4.95 -22.70 4.08
C ALA A 888 3.94 -21.56 4.34
N TYR A 889 3.14 -21.22 3.33
CA TYR A 889 2.12 -20.19 3.45
C TYR A 889 1.00 -20.66 4.41
N TYR A 890 0.50 -21.89 4.25
CA TYR A 890 -0.58 -22.41 5.08
C TYR A 890 -0.08 -22.63 6.51
N ALA A 891 1.16 -23.09 6.67
CA ALA A 891 1.79 -23.17 7.99
C ALA A 891 1.78 -21.81 8.71
N ARG A 892 2.08 -20.72 8.00
CA ARG A 892 2.10 -19.37 8.55
C ARG A 892 0.70 -18.87 8.92
N THR A 893 -0.27 -18.96 8.00
CA THR A 893 -1.63 -18.43 8.23
C THR A 893 -2.46 -19.26 9.20
N LEU A 894 -2.19 -20.57 9.34
CA LEU A 894 -2.93 -21.44 10.26
C LEU A 894 -2.88 -20.95 11.71
N GLU A 895 -1.77 -20.37 12.13
CA GLU A 895 -1.62 -19.80 13.48
C GLU A 895 -2.60 -18.64 13.70
N TRP A 896 -2.69 -17.72 12.73
CA TRP A 896 -3.58 -16.57 12.78
C TRP A 896 -5.06 -16.95 12.69
N MET A 897 -5.39 -17.83 11.73
CA MET A 897 -6.77 -18.27 11.53
C MET A 897 -7.34 -18.95 12.77
N ARG A 898 -6.52 -19.67 13.56
CA ARG A 898 -6.96 -20.31 14.81
C ARG A 898 -7.38 -19.32 15.89
N THR A 899 -6.86 -18.10 15.87
CA THR A 899 -7.23 -17.04 16.82
C THR A 899 -8.33 -16.12 16.30
N GLU A 900 -8.63 -16.16 15.00
CA GLU A 900 -9.52 -15.23 14.29
C GLU A 900 -10.81 -15.93 13.80
N THR A 901 -11.47 -16.70 14.66
CA THR A 901 -12.69 -17.51 14.33
C THR A 901 -14.01 -16.92 14.84
N ARG A 902 -13.92 -15.80 15.57
CA ARG A 902 -15.05 -15.18 16.27
C ARG A 902 -16.04 -14.57 15.29
N SER A 903 -17.26 -15.13 15.20
CA SER A 903 -18.22 -14.74 14.15
C SER A 903 -19.69 -14.78 14.60
N GLY A 904 -20.59 -14.22 13.78
CA GLY A 904 -22.04 -14.15 14.04
C GLY A 904 -22.54 -12.77 14.46
N LEU A 905 -23.82 -12.68 14.82
CA LEU A 905 -24.42 -11.48 15.40
C LEU A 905 -24.16 -11.47 16.91
N ILE A 906 -23.21 -10.64 17.34
CA ILE A 906 -22.69 -10.66 18.72
C ILE A 906 -23.33 -9.52 19.54
N GLY A 907 -23.58 -8.36 18.92
CA GLY A 907 -24.27 -7.25 19.55
C GLY A 907 -23.35 -6.35 20.40
N PRO A 908 -23.92 -5.57 21.35
CA PRO A 908 -25.35 -5.43 21.61
C PRO A 908 -26.06 -4.64 20.50
N ILE A 909 -27.27 -5.06 20.14
CA ILE A 909 -28.15 -4.32 19.23
C ILE A 909 -28.81 -3.16 19.97
N GLN A 910 -28.82 -1.98 19.36
CA GLN A 910 -29.34 -0.75 19.97
C GLN A 910 -30.17 0.07 18.99
N VAL A 911 -31.18 0.75 19.52
CA VAL A 911 -31.85 1.85 18.82
C VAL A 911 -31.30 3.16 19.36
N LEU A 912 -30.75 3.96 18.45
CA LEU A 912 -30.18 5.27 18.73
C LEU A 912 -31.18 6.34 18.28
N ARG A 913 -31.23 7.45 19.02
CA ARG A 913 -32.08 8.60 18.71
C ARG A 913 -31.25 9.85 18.50
N GLU A 914 -31.56 10.58 17.45
CA GLU A 914 -31.12 11.96 17.25
C GLU A 914 -32.24 12.94 17.67
N LEU A 915 -31.88 13.99 18.41
CA LEU A 915 -32.81 14.98 18.93
C LEU A 915 -32.95 16.15 17.95
N VAL A 916 -34.15 16.35 17.38
CA VAL A 916 -34.44 17.53 16.54
C VAL A 916 -34.47 18.80 17.42
N PRO A 917 -33.65 19.83 17.16
CA PRO A 917 -33.68 21.09 17.91
C PRO A 917 -35.06 21.75 17.82
N GLY A 918 -35.67 22.08 18.97
CA GLY A 918 -36.94 22.84 19.04
C GLY A 918 -38.22 22.04 19.30
N LYS A 919 -38.21 20.70 19.32
CA LYS A 919 -39.35 19.90 19.80
C LYS A 919 -39.41 19.88 21.34
N PRO A 920 -40.58 20.09 21.98
CA PRO A 920 -40.71 20.06 23.44
C PRO A 920 -40.33 18.68 24.00
N ARG A 921 -39.45 18.68 25.00
CA ARG A 921 -38.94 17.48 25.66
C ARG A 921 -40.06 16.77 26.41
N LYS A 922 -40.39 15.53 26.02
CA LYS A 922 -41.08 14.60 26.93
C LYS A 922 -40.03 13.94 27.83
N PRO A 923 -40.28 13.79 29.14
CA PRO A 923 -39.33 13.12 30.04
C PRO A 923 -39.07 11.69 29.56
N LEU A 924 -37.80 11.26 29.62
CA LEU A 924 -37.40 9.86 29.48
C LEU A 924 -38.13 9.06 30.57
N VAL A 925 -38.87 8.03 30.16
CA VAL A 925 -39.53 7.06 31.07
C VAL A 925 -38.75 5.78 31.03
#